data_AF-S2DHY7-F1
#
_entry.id   AF-S2DHY7-F1
#
_cell.length_a   1.000
_cell.length_b   1.000
_cell.length_c   1.000
_cell.angle_alpha   90.00
_cell.angle_beta   90.00
_cell.angle_gamma   90.00
#
_symmetry.space_group_name_H-M   'P 1'
#
loop_
_entity.id
_entity.type
_entity.pdbx_description
1 polymer ?
#
loop_
_entity_poly.entity_id
_entity_poly.type
_entity_poly.pdbx_seq_one_letter_code
_entity_poly.pdbx_strand_id
1 'polypeptide(L)'
;MDYFRQKGWTPFDFQIQAWKDFLDGKSGILNAPTGSGKTFALWFPIILSYILSHPDSWKKPRKNGLKIIWVTPLRALAVDIQHAMQEVCNIIGLPWKIAVRNGDTDTKERSAQKRNPPECLITTPETLHILLAQKNNKKLFENLEAIVIDEWHELMGNKRGVQVQLALAYLRNIHMKEIKTWGISATIGNLEEAFRVLLGPNLPMHIVKAEVDKKIKINTIYPDELEKYPWSGHLGIKLIDKVIPVIEKHRSILLFTNTRAQTEIWYQQLLEHRPDLAGIAAVHHGSLDQKVRTWVEEALHLGKLKVVVCTSSLDLGVDFRPVDAVIQVGSPKGVARFVQRAGRSGHQPGLPSEIYFVPTHSLELLEAAALRAAVDQGEMESIHCPRLPYDVLIQFMVTLAVADGFYPDQLFETIKTSFSFNDLNREEFDWMLAFITKGGESLSGYEEFAKVEIEEDGKYIVNNRKTAMRHRLSMGTIVSDPMLKVKFQNGTFLGMVEEYFFSKMKPGDRFFFSGRNLEFVRIKELSAIVKLSTKKSKNTPSYMGGRISLTSKLSGKIREILEESTNSQYNSEEIKYLEPLLNLQKNLSLIPDSKTFLIEKHISKEGYHVFFFPFEGRMVHEVLGALIAYRLSVSYPLSFSIAMNDYGFELHSDQHIPIEDALEVDLFTENNLGDDILACINESEMAKRKFRDVATISGLIFQGYPGKPMKLKHLQSNSGILYGVFEDYDPHNLLLKQAHREVLDMQMEKDKVLQAIRKINQQKIVLKNPGQFTPFSFPIMVDRLRASLSSETIEDRIAKMRAEMIS
;
A
#
# COMPACT_ATOMS: atom_id res chain seq x y z
N MET A 1 23.42 28.66 10.51
CA MET A 1 23.37 29.64 9.38
C MET A 1 24.55 29.51 8.43
N ASP A 2 25.80 29.47 8.91
CA ASP A 2 26.97 29.46 8.00
C ASP A 2 27.02 28.26 7.03
N TYR A 3 26.61 27.07 7.47
CA TYR A 3 26.44 25.90 6.58
C TYR A 3 25.54 26.22 5.38
N PHE A 4 24.38 26.84 5.62
CA PHE A 4 23.43 27.19 4.57
C PHE A 4 24.02 28.22 3.61
N ARG A 5 24.70 29.25 4.13
CA ARG A 5 25.41 30.25 3.30
C ARG A 5 26.48 29.62 2.42
N GLN A 6 27.27 28.68 2.95
CA GLN A 6 28.30 27.97 2.18
C GLN A 6 27.71 27.14 1.03
N LYS A 7 26.48 26.64 1.21
CA LYS A 7 25.71 25.94 0.17
C LYS A 7 24.95 26.87 -0.78
N GLY A 8 24.98 28.19 -0.54
CA GLY A 8 24.15 29.15 -1.27
C GLY A 8 22.65 28.99 -0.99
N TRP A 9 22.29 28.44 0.17
CA TRP A 9 20.92 28.18 0.58
C TRP A 9 20.48 29.13 1.70
N THR A 10 19.16 29.31 1.81
CA THR A 10 18.50 29.96 2.95
C THR A 10 17.55 28.96 3.59
N PRO A 11 17.57 28.77 4.91
CA PRO A 11 16.62 27.88 5.56
C PRO A 11 15.20 28.44 5.45
N PHE A 12 14.22 27.54 5.34
CA PHE A 12 12.80 27.90 5.33
C PHE A 12 12.29 28.22 6.73
N ASP A 13 11.21 29.00 6.82
CA ASP A 13 10.59 29.37 8.10
C ASP A 13 10.14 28.16 8.91
N PHE A 14 9.55 27.15 8.25
CA PHE A 14 9.14 25.92 8.91
C PHE A 14 10.34 25.12 9.47
N GLN A 15 11.52 25.21 8.85
CA GLN A 15 12.73 24.58 9.36
C GLN A 15 13.15 25.31 10.64
N ILE A 16 13.21 26.64 10.62
CA ILE A 16 13.55 27.44 11.79
C ILE A 16 12.56 27.21 12.94
N GLN A 17 11.27 27.10 12.63
CA GLN A 17 10.22 26.79 13.61
C GLN A 17 10.45 25.41 14.24
N ALA A 18 10.63 24.36 13.42
CA ALA A 18 10.97 23.02 13.91
C ALA A 18 12.25 23.03 14.75
N TRP A 19 13.22 23.88 14.41
CA TRP A 19 14.46 23.99 15.19
C TRP A 19 14.20 24.53 16.60
N LYS A 20 13.44 25.61 16.71
CA LYS A 20 13.05 26.21 17.99
C LYS A 20 12.23 25.23 18.82
N ASP A 21 11.22 24.62 18.21
CA ASP A 21 10.32 23.69 18.90
C ASP A 21 11.04 22.46 19.45
N PHE A 22 11.96 21.88 18.68
CA PHE A 22 12.78 20.77 19.16
C PHE A 22 13.71 21.18 20.32
N LEU A 23 14.28 22.38 20.27
CA LEU A 23 15.13 22.93 21.33
C LEU A 23 14.34 23.24 22.60
N ASP A 24 13.06 23.62 22.47
CA ASP A 24 12.10 23.80 23.57
C ASP A 24 11.67 22.46 24.23
N GLY A 25 12.17 21.32 23.73
CA GLY A 25 11.85 20.00 24.28
C GLY A 25 10.61 19.35 23.66
N LYS A 26 9.98 19.95 22.64
CA LYS A 26 8.73 19.44 22.07
C LYS A 26 8.94 18.16 21.25
N SER A 27 7.91 17.35 21.20
CA SER A 27 7.71 16.22 20.27
C SER A 27 6.55 16.57 19.33
N GLY A 28 6.62 16.16 18.06
CA GLY A 28 5.61 16.61 17.09
C GLY A 28 5.61 15.92 15.74
N ILE A 29 4.79 16.44 14.82
CA ILE A 29 4.82 16.08 13.41
C ILE A 29 5.25 17.29 12.58
N LEU A 30 6.23 17.07 11.71
CA LEU A 30 6.57 17.97 10.62
C LEU A 30 5.81 17.51 9.35
N ASN A 31 4.88 18.34 8.89
CA ASN A 31 4.23 18.17 7.59
C ASN A 31 4.87 19.09 6.56
N ALA A 32 5.59 18.53 5.59
CA ALA A 32 6.29 19.30 4.57
C ALA A 32 6.36 18.54 3.24
N PRO A 33 6.35 19.23 2.08
CA PRO A 33 6.41 18.58 0.77
C PRO A 33 7.79 17.99 0.49
N THR A 34 7.85 17.01 -0.41
CA THR A 34 9.12 16.42 -0.87
C THR A 34 10.00 17.48 -1.54
N GLY A 35 11.31 17.45 -1.26
CA GLY A 35 12.27 18.42 -1.80
C GLY A 35 12.37 19.76 -1.05
N SER A 36 11.65 19.92 0.06
CA SER A 36 11.74 21.12 0.91
C SER A 36 12.86 21.08 1.96
N GLY A 37 13.71 20.04 1.95
CA GLY A 37 14.76 19.87 2.97
C GLY A 37 14.22 19.42 4.33
N LYS A 38 13.22 18.53 4.35
CA LYS A 38 12.59 17.97 5.57
C LYS A 38 13.61 17.36 6.53
N THR A 39 14.63 16.67 6.00
CA THR A 39 15.72 16.09 6.79
C THR A 39 16.45 17.14 7.63
N PHE A 40 16.74 18.31 7.05
CA PHE A 40 17.43 19.40 7.74
C PHE A 40 16.56 20.11 8.78
N ALA A 41 15.23 20.05 8.65
CA ALA A 41 14.31 20.59 9.65
C ALA A 41 14.45 19.88 11.01
N LEU A 42 14.83 18.59 11.04
CA LEU A 42 15.01 17.84 12.29
C LEU A 42 16.47 17.48 12.58
N TRP A 43 17.35 17.44 11.58
CA TRP A 43 18.77 17.13 11.82
C TRP A 43 19.54 18.28 12.48
N PHE A 44 19.33 19.52 12.03
CA PHE A 44 20.00 20.67 12.64
C PHE A 44 19.69 20.89 14.12
N PRO A 45 18.44 20.79 14.61
CA PRO A 45 18.17 21.05 16.02
C PRO A 45 18.70 19.96 16.94
N ILE A 46 18.84 18.72 16.44
CA ILE A 46 19.58 17.67 17.14
C ILE A 46 21.03 18.09 17.36
N ILE A 47 21.71 18.55 16.31
CA ILE A 47 23.09 19.03 16.41
C ILE A 47 23.19 20.25 17.31
N LEU A 48 22.28 21.22 17.18
CA LEU A 48 22.25 22.42 18.00
C LEU A 48 22.07 22.08 19.48
N SER A 49 21.16 21.15 19.80
CA SER A 49 20.96 20.64 21.17
C SER A 49 22.26 20.05 21.75
N TYR A 50 23.03 19.31 20.94
CA TYR A 50 24.32 18.78 21.37
C TYR A 50 25.39 19.87 21.58
N ILE A 51 25.46 20.84 20.65
CA ILE A 51 26.41 21.96 20.75
C ILE A 51 26.13 22.79 21.99
N LEU A 52 24.85 23.11 22.25
CA LEU A 52 24.43 23.90 23.43
C LEU A 52 24.71 23.18 24.74
N SER A 53 24.63 21.86 24.78
CA SER A 53 24.99 21.06 25.96
C SER A 53 26.50 20.84 26.13
N HIS A 54 27.30 21.10 25.09
CA HIS A 54 28.75 20.87 25.09
C HIS A 54 29.57 22.02 24.45
N PRO A 55 29.37 23.29 24.86
CA PRO A 55 29.89 24.46 24.15
C PRO A 55 31.41 24.43 23.93
N ASP A 56 32.19 23.94 24.91
CA ASP A 56 33.65 23.95 24.85
C ASP A 56 34.28 22.66 24.26
N SER A 57 33.44 21.69 23.89
CA SER A 57 33.94 20.34 23.60
C SER A 57 33.23 19.57 22.51
N TRP A 58 32.18 20.14 21.90
CA TRP A 58 31.40 19.47 20.85
C TRP A 58 32.24 19.07 19.61
N LYS A 59 33.36 19.74 19.34
CA LYS A 59 34.31 19.38 18.26
C LYS A 59 35.31 18.28 18.62
N LYS A 60 35.41 17.88 19.90
CA LYS A 60 36.37 16.85 20.34
C LYS A 60 35.76 15.46 20.14
N PRO A 61 36.48 14.50 19.52
CA PRO A 61 36.00 13.13 19.40
C PRO A 61 35.70 12.52 20.78
N ARG A 62 34.49 11.97 20.94
CA ARG A 62 34.00 11.36 22.18
C ARG A 62 33.21 10.10 21.86
N LYS A 63 33.14 9.19 22.82
CA LYS A 63 32.24 8.03 22.75
C LYS A 63 30.88 8.43 23.29
N ASN A 64 30.09 9.12 22.48
CA ASN A 64 28.76 9.59 22.90
C ASN A 64 27.72 8.46 22.99
N GLY A 65 28.02 7.29 22.40
CA GLY A 65 27.07 6.19 22.26
C GLY A 65 25.95 6.53 21.28
N LEU A 66 24.91 5.71 21.27
CA LEU A 66 23.73 5.96 20.43
C LEU A 66 22.90 7.10 21.03
N LYS A 67 22.79 8.19 20.28
CA LYS A 67 22.06 9.42 20.68
C LYS A 67 20.74 9.55 19.94
N ILE A 68 20.68 9.12 18.69
CA ILE A 68 19.57 9.34 17.78
C ILE A 68 19.23 8.07 17.00
N ILE A 69 17.95 7.79 16.86
CA ILE A 69 17.44 6.77 15.94
C ILE A 69 16.58 7.46 14.88
N TRP A 70 16.91 7.23 13.61
CA TRP A 70 16.13 7.71 12.48
C TRP A 70 15.51 6.51 11.76
N VAL A 71 14.20 6.34 11.89
CA VAL A 71 13.46 5.24 11.29
C VAL A 71 12.97 5.65 9.91
N THR A 72 13.29 4.87 8.88
CA THR A 72 12.77 5.04 7.52
C THR A 72 12.00 3.79 7.08
N PRO A 73 10.88 3.92 6.34
CA PRO A 73 10.14 2.78 5.83
C PRO A 73 10.91 2.00 4.75
N LEU A 74 11.87 2.64 4.06
CA LEU A 74 12.56 2.09 2.90
C LEU A 74 14.07 2.05 3.07
N ARG A 75 14.68 0.95 2.62
CA ARG A 75 16.13 0.73 2.72
C ARG A 75 16.93 1.64 1.80
N ALA A 76 16.45 1.88 0.58
CA ALA A 76 17.12 2.72 -0.41
C ALA A 76 17.32 4.16 0.12
N LEU A 77 16.31 4.71 0.79
CA LEU A 77 16.35 6.06 1.37
C LEU A 77 17.39 6.22 2.49
N ALA A 78 17.72 5.13 3.20
CA ALA A 78 18.58 5.20 4.36
C ALA A 78 20.00 5.69 4.02
N VAL A 79 20.53 5.32 2.86
CA VAL A 79 21.88 5.68 2.42
C VAL A 79 21.97 7.16 2.07
N ASP A 80 21.00 7.70 1.34
CA ASP A 80 20.95 9.11 0.98
C ASP A 80 20.84 10.02 2.19
N ILE A 81 19.95 9.67 3.14
CA ILE A 81 19.82 10.38 4.41
C ILE A 81 21.13 10.34 5.18
N GLN A 82 21.80 9.19 5.21
CA GLN A 82 23.09 9.03 5.90
C GLN A 82 24.16 9.95 5.31
N HIS A 83 24.31 9.96 3.98
CA HIS A 83 25.28 10.82 3.30
C HIS A 83 24.99 12.29 3.57
N ALA A 84 23.73 12.73 3.45
CA ALA A 84 23.34 14.12 3.70
C ALA A 84 23.62 14.55 5.15
N MET A 85 23.31 13.69 6.12
CA MET A 85 23.58 13.97 7.55
C MET A 85 25.07 13.99 7.87
N GLN A 86 25.84 13.05 7.32
CA GLN A 86 27.28 12.96 7.54
C GLN A 86 28.02 14.13 6.90
N GLU A 87 27.57 14.60 5.74
CA GLU A 87 28.10 15.79 5.10
C GLU A 87 27.95 17.03 6.00
N VAL A 88 26.78 17.22 6.62
CA VAL A 88 26.56 18.31 7.60
C VAL A 88 27.60 18.23 8.71
N CYS A 89 27.77 17.06 9.34
CA CYS A 89 28.75 16.87 10.41
C CYS A 89 30.18 17.17 9.99
N ASN A 90 30.58 16.71 8.80
CA ASN A 90 31.92 16.92 8.26
C ASN A 90 32.19 18.41 8.02
N ILE A 91 31.23 19.13 7.42
CA ILE A 91 31.39 20.55 7.09
C ILE A 91 31.48 21.41 8.35
N ILE A 92 30.65 21.14 9.37
CA ILE A 92 30.68 21.93 10.62
C ILE A 92 31.80 21.49 11.59
N GLY A 93 32.47 20.38 11.31
CA GLY A 93 33.53 19.81 12.15
C GLY A 93 33.01 19.08 13.39
N LEU A 94 31.79 18.53 13.35
CA LEU A 94 31.24 17.68 14.41
C LEU A 94 31.70 16.24 14.18
N PRO A 95 32.49 15.63 15.11
CA PRO A 95 33.06 14.29 14.93
C PRO A 95 32.04 13.18 15.23
N TRP A 96 30.80 13.34 14.76
CA TRP A 96 29.74 12.34 14.88
C TRP A 96 29.77 11.36 13.72
N LYS A 97 29.46 10.12 14.03
CA LYS A 97 29.26 9.06 13.05
C LYS A 97 27.78 8.81 12.85
N ILE A 98 27.34 8.86 11.60
CA ILE A 98 26.00 8.44 11.19
C ILE A 98 26.14 7.13 10.42
N ALA A 99 25.40 6.10 10.81
CA ALA A 99 25.45 4.80 10.14
C ALA A 99 24.06 4.27 9.81
N VAL A 100 23.99 3.47 8.74
CA VAL A 100 22.79 2.72 8.37
C VAL A 100 22.84 1.33 8.97
N ARG A 101 21.71 0.88 9.52
CA ARG A 101 21.54 -0.50 9.97
C ARG A 101 20.20 -1.04 9.50
N ASN A 102 20.26 -1.97 8.55
CA ASN A 102 19.09 -2.64 7.99
C ASN A 102 19.41 -4.12 7.66
N GLY A 103 18.51 -4.78 6.93
CA GLY A 103 18.68 -6.17 6.52
C GLY A 103 19.90 -6.44 5.63
N ASP A 104 20.42 -5.41 4.95
CA ASP A 104 21.51 -5.51 3.97
C ASP A 104 22.89 -5.20 4.57
N THR A 105 22.95 -4.61 5.77
CA THR A 105 24.22 -4.36 6.48
C THR A 105 24.97 -5.68 6.72
N ASP A 106 26.25 -5.77 6.36
CA ASP A 106 27.03 -7.00 6.49
C ASP A 106 27.38 -7.35 7.95
N THR A 107 27.71 -8.61 8.24
CA THR A 107 27.99 -9.08 9.62
C THR A 107 29.18 -8.38 10.28
N LYS A 108 30.18 -7.94 9.50
CA LYS A 108 31.38 -7.25 9.97
C LYS A 108 31.03 -5.85 10.45
N GLU A 109 30.29 -5.10 9.65
CA GLU A 109 29.79 -3.78 9.99
C GLU A 109 28.82 -3.87 11.18
N ARG A 110 27.93 -4.88 11.19
CA ARG A 110 27.01 -5.08 12.30
C ARG A 110 27.73 -5.25 13.64
N SER A 111 28.82 -6.00 13.64
CA SER A 111 29.65 -6.24 14.81
C SER A 111 30.44 -4.99 15.21
N ALA A 112 30.92 -4.22 14.24
CA ALA A 112 31.59 -2.94 14.49
C ALA A 112 30.66 -1.91 15.15
N GLN A 113 29.44 -1.75 14.61
CA GLN A 113 28.40 -0.90 15.16
C GLN A 113 28.00 -1.32 16.59
N LYS A 114 27.96 -2.63 16.89
CA LYS A 114 27.67 -3.10 18.24
C LYS A 114 28.79 -2.75 19.25
N ARG A 115 30.05 -2.86 18.84
CA ARG A 115 31.20 -2.53 19.72
C ARG A 115 31.36 -1.03 19.93
N ASN A 116 31.07 -0.24 18.89
CA ASN A 116 31.15 1.21 18.92
C ASN A 116 29.92 1.79 18.22
N PRO A 117 28.80 1.96 18.96
CA PRO A 117 27.57 2.51 18.42
C PRO A 117 27.80 3.90 17.82
N PRO A 118 27.21 4.21 16.64
CA PRO A 118 27.23 5.55 16.07
C PRO A 118 26.35 6.50 16.89
N GLU A 119 26.60 7.80 16.80
CA GLU A 119 25.73 8.82 17.39
C GLU A 119 24.33 8.82 16.79
N CYS A 120 24.21 8.62 15.48
CA CYS A 120 22.93 8.47 14.80
C CYS A 120 22.86 7.16 14.03
N LEU A 121 21.80 6.39 14.28
CA LEU A 121 21.52 5.15 13.58
C LEU A 121 20.27 5.30 12.71
N ILE A 122 20.45 5.24 11.40
CA ILE A 122 19.35 5.20 10.44
C ILE A 122 18.96 3.73 10.24
N THR A 123 17.70 3.39 10.48
CA THR A 123 17.22 2.00 10.56
C THR A 123 15.82 1.84 9.99
N THR A 124 15.35 0.60 9.87
CA THR A 124 13.95 0.28 9.56
C THR A 124 13.20 -0.17 10.83
N PRO A 125 11.84 -0.18 10.83
CA PRO A 125 11.06 -0.68 11.95
C PRO A 125 11.45 -2.10 12.39
N GLU A 126 11.65 -3.00 11.42
CA GLU A 126 12.01 -4.40 11.70
C GLU A 126 13.39 -4.49 12.35
N THR A 127 14.34 -3.69 11.86
CA THR A 127 15.71 -3.68 12.40
C THR A 127 15.76 -3.02 13.77
N LEU A 128 14.90 -2.03 14.04
CA LEU A 128 14.75 -1.45 15.39
C LEU A 128 14.33 -2.54 16.39
N HIS A 129 13.36 -3.39 16.03
CA HIS A 129 12.99 -4.55 16.87
C HIS A 129 14.15 -5.53 17.05
N ILE A 130 15.01 -5.72 16.03
CA ILE A 130 16.23 -6.56 16.15
C ILE A 130 17.19 -5.98 17.19
N LEU A 131 17.28 -4.67 17.30
CA LEU A 131 18.07 -4.01 18.34
C LEU A 131 17.42 -4.18 19.73
N LEU A 132 16.09 -4.08 19.82
CA LEU A 132 15.35 -4.35 21.06
C LEU A 132 15.52 -5.80 21.53
N ALA A 133 15.63 -6.78 20.63
CA ALA A 133 15.84 -8.20 20.93
C ALA A 133 17.27 -8.55 21.42
N GLN A 134 18.16 -7.57 21.58
CA GLN A 134 19.52 -7.80 22.06
C GLN A 134 19.58 -7.85 23.57
N LYS A 135 20.42 -8.72 24.13
CA LYS A 135 20.77 -8.68 25.55
C LYS A 135 21.43 -7.34 25.89
N ASN A 136 21.14 -6.82 27.07
CA ASN A 136 21.55 -5.50 27.55
C ASN A 136 21.06 -4.36 26.63
N ASN A 137 19.85 -4.45 26.09
CA ASN A 137 19.29 -3.43 25.20
C ASN A 137 19.22 -2.05 25.89
N LYS A 138 18.94 -2.01 27.19
CA LYS A 138 18.89 -0.78 27.99
C LYS A 138 20.20 0.01 27.90
N LYS A 139 21.34 -0.69 27.92
CA LYS A 139 22.66 -0.05 27.77
C LYS A 139 22.90 0.50 26.37
N LEU A 140 22.40 -0.17 25.33
CA LEU A 140 22.49 0.34 23.96
C LEU A 140 21.74 1.66 23.81
N PHE A 141 20.56 1.74 24.43
CA PHE A 141 19.69 2.91 24.29
C PHE A 141 19.93 3.97 25.36
N GLU A 142 20.68 3.72 26.44
CA GLU A 142 20.81 4.60 27.62
C GLU A 142 21.00 6.11 27.35
N ASN A 143 21.69 6.46 26.25
CA ASN A 143 22.02 7.83 25.87
C ASN A 143 21.09 8.44 24.81
N LEU A 144 20.02 7.75 24.43
CA LEU A 144 19.06 8.16 23.40
C LEU A 144 18.33 9.44 23.81
N GLU A 145 18.37 10.44 22.93
CA GLU A 145 17.80 11.77 23.14
C GLU A 145 16.60 12.03 22.22
N ALA A 146 16.62 11.47 21.01
CA ALA A 146 15.53 11.63 20.07
C ALA A 146 15.34 10.43 19.13
N ILE A 147 14.09 10.24 18.70
CA ILE A 147 13.70 9.29 17.66
C ILE A 147 12.93 10.05 16.59
N VAL A 148 13.38 9.95 15.34
CA VAL A 148 12.71 10.55 14.18
C VAL A 148 12.16 9.45 13.30
N ILE A 149 10.91 9.60 12.87
CA ILE A 149 10.21 8.64 12.02
C ILE A 149 9.93 9.34 10.69
N ASP A 150 10.71 8.99 9.69
CA ASP A 150 10.59 9.54 8.36
C ASP A 150 9.44 8.89 7.58
N GLU A 151 8.83 9.65 6.68
CA GLU A 151 7.69 9.26 5.85
C GLU A 151 6.60 8.51 6.66
N TRP A 152 6.17 9.10 7.78
CA TRP A 152 5.25 8.49 8.74
C TRP A 152 3.94 8.00 8.13
N HIS A 153 3.43 8.66 7.08
CA HIS A 153 2.24 8.25 6.35
C HIS A 153 2.36 6.85 5.73
N GLU A 154 3.57 6.41 5.36
CA GLU A 154 3.82 5.07 4.81
C GLU A 154 3.78 3.96 5.87
N LEU A 155 3.94 4.33 7.15
CA LEU A 155 3.97 3.39 8.27
C LEU A 155 2.64 3.37 9.02
N MET A 156 2.00 4.52 9.22
CA MET A 156 0.81 4.69 10.05
C MET A 156 -0.31 3.70 9.70
N GLY A 157 -0.54 3.45 8.39
CA GLY A 157 -1.65 2.62 7.92
C GLY A 157 -1.42 1.10 7.96
N ASN A 158 -0.32 0.60 8.55
CA ASN A 158 -0.01 -0.82 8.52
C ASN A 158 0.70 -1.32 9.79
N LYS A 159 0.87 -2.64 9.88
CA LYS A 159 1.51 -3.33 11.03
C LYS A 159 2.96 -2.89 11.30
N ARG A 160 3.66 -2.30 10.32
CA ARG A 160 5.02 -1.75 10.54
C ARG A 160 4.96 -0.47 11.36
N GLY A 161 3.95 0.38 11.15
CA GLY A 161 3.68 1.53 12.03
C GLY A 161 3.36 1.09 13.46
N VAL A 162 2.64 -0.02 13.61
CA VAL A 162 2.35 -0.61 14.93
C VAL A 162 3.61 -1.09 15.63
N GLN A 163 4.56 -1.70 14.89
CA GLN A 163 5.89 -2.01 15.43
C GLN A 163 6.61 -0.75 15.94
N VAL A 164 6.56 0.36 15.20
CA VAL A 164 7.15 1.63 15.64
C VAL A 164 6.47 2.12 16.92
N GLN A 165 5.14 2.09 17.00
CA GLN A 165 4.39 2.49 18.20
C GLN A 165 4.82 1.70 19.44
N LEU A 166 4.90 0.37 19.34
CA LEU A 166 5.34 -0.49 20.45
C LEU A 166 6.80 -0.20 20.87
N ALA A 167 7.68 0.00 19.89
CA ALA A 167 9.08 0.36 20.17
C ALA A 167 9.17 1.72 20.88
N LEU A 168 8.40 2.72 20.44
CA LEU A 168 8.35 4.04 21.07
C LEU A 168 7.82 3.97 22.50
N ALA A 169 6.70 3.25 22.72
CA ALA A 169 6.11 3.05 24.04
C ALA A 169 7.14 2.44 25.02
N TYR A 170 7.82 1.36 24.58
CA TYR A 170 8.85 0.71 25.39
C TYR A 170 10.06 1.61 25.66
N LEU A 171 10.60 2.26 24.62
CA LEU A 171 11.78 3.12 24.76
C LEU A 171 11.50 4.31 25.69
N ARG A 172 10.31 4.93 25.60
CA ARG A 172 9.91 6.00 26.53
C ARG A 172 9.81 5.50 27.97
N ASN A 173 9.29 4.28 28.18
CA ASN A 173 9.12 3.72 29.52
C ASN A 173 10.45 3.32 30.19
N ILE A 174 11.41 2.76 29.43
CA ILE A 174 12.69 2.34 30.02
C ILE A 174 13.68 3.50 30.25
N HIS A 175 13.37 4.69 29.72
CA HIS A 175 14.22 5.86 29.83
C HIS A 175 13.76 6.79 30.95
N MET A 176 14.72 7.21 31.79
CA MET A 176 14.45 8.18 32.87
C MET A 176 14.30 9.62 32.37
N LYS A 177 14.83 9.92 31.17
CA LYS A 177 14.71 11.24 30.53
C LYS A 177 13.73 11.15 29.38
N GLU A 178 12.97 12.22 29.18
CA GLU A 178 12.02 12.31 28.07
C GLU A 178 12.75 12.24 26.72
N ILE A 179 12.34 11.29 25.87
CA ILE A 179 12.87 11.12 24.52
C ILE A 179 12.00 11.94 23.56
N LYS A 180 12.62 12.91 22.86
CA LYS A 180 11.93 13.68 21.83
C LYS A 180 11.56 12.79 20.65
N THR A 181 10.29 12.77 20.27
CA THR A 181 9.83 11.98 19.13
C THR A 181 9.26 12.88 18.05
N TRP A 182 9.73 12.72 16.82
CA TRP A 182 9.25 13.52 15.69
C TRP A 182 8.89 12.65 14.48
N GLY A 183 7.73 12.91 13.89
CA GLY A 183 7.31 12.31 12.62
C GLY A 183 7.49 13.27 11.46
N ILE A 184 7.98 12.80 10.32
CA ILE A 184 8.02 13.57 9.06
C ILE A 184 6.97 12.98 8.12
N SER A 185 6.10 13.82 7.55
CA SER A 185 5.12 13.37 6.57
C SER A 185 4.88 14.42 5.49
N ALA A 186 4.59 14.00 4.26
CA ALA A 186 4.24 14.91 3.17
C ALA A 186 2.74 14.86 2.85
N THR A 187 2.19 13.66 2.62
CA THR A 187 0.88 13.44 2.02
C THR A 187 -0.05 12.71 2.98
N ILE A 188 -0.68 13.45 3.91
CA ILE A 188 -1.64 12.87 4.86
C ILE A 188 -2.79 13.85 5.12
N GLY A 189 -4.03 13.37 5.00
CA GLY A 189 -5.25 14.16 5.19
C GLY A 189 -5.66 14.33 6.66
N ASN A 190 -5.27 13.40 7.54
CA ASN A 190 -5.65 13.36 8.96
C ASN A 190 -4.44 13.54 9.89
N LEU A 191 -3.79 14.72 9.81
CA LEU A 191 -2.58 15.04 10.59
C LEU A 191 -2.75 14.90 12.11
N GLU A 192 -3.91 15.25 12.64
CA GLU A 192 -4.18 15.14 14.08
C GLU A 192 -4.21 13.67 14.54
N GLU A 193 -4.88 12.80 13.79
CA GLU A 193 -4.87 11.36 14.06
C GLU A 193 -3.46 10.83 13.91
N ALA A 194 -2.72 11.23 12.87
CA ALA A 194 -1.32 10.84 12.68
C ALA A 194 -0.43 11.20 13.88
N PHE A 195 -0.66 12.38 14.49
CA PHE A 195 0.01 12.81 15.70
C PHE A 195 -0.31 11.86 16.87
N ARG A 196 -1.61 11.57 17.08
CA ARG A 196 -2.07 10.68 18.15
C ARG A 196 -1.55 9.25 17.97
N VAL A 197 -1.48 8.75 16.74
CA VAL A 197 -0.93 7.43 16.45
C VAL A 197 0.56 7.37 16.78
N LEU A 198 1.34 8.41 16.47
CA LEU A 198 2.78 8.43 16.71
C LEU A 198 3.16 8.66 18.19
N LEU A 199 2.47 9.59 18.84
CA LEU A 199 2.87 10.13 20.14
C LEU A 199 2.00 9.63 21.29
N GLY A 200 0.86 9.01 20.99
CA GLY A 200 -0.12 8.58 21.97
C GLY A 200 -1.10 9.71 22.35
N PRO A 201 -2.11 9.39 23.17
CA PRO A 201 -3.17 10.32 23.52
C PRO A 201 -2.74 11.45 24.48
N ASN A 202 -1.70 11.22 25.30
CA ASN A 202 -1.40 12.06 26.46
C ASN A 202 -0.53 13.29 26.18
N LEU A 203 0.19 13.31 25.05
CA LEU A 203 1.08 14.43 24.72
C LEU A 203 0.30 15.61 24.10
N PRO A 204 0.69 16.87 24.40
CA PRO A 204 0.07 18.05 23.80
C PRO A 204 0.31 18.06 22.29
N MET A 205 -0.73 18.35 21.51
CA MET A 205 -0.63 18.32 20.05
C MET A 205 0.31 19.41 19.54
N HIS A 206 1.27 19.01 18.71
CA HIS A 206 2.25 19.90 18.11
C HIS A 206 2.57 19.48 16.67
N ILE A 207 2.16 20.31 15.73
CA ILE A 207 2.29 20.06 14.29
C ILE A 207 2.92 21.30 13.65
N VAL A 208 4.04 21.11 12.98
CA VAL A 208 4.69 22.13 12.15
C VAL A 208 4.31 21.85 10.70
N LYS A 209 3.49 22.74 10.11
CA LYS A 209 3.09 22.64 8.70
C LYS A 209 3.92 23.60 7.86
N ALA A 210 4.55 23.09 6.81
CA ALA A 210 5.31 23.91 5.89
C ALA A 210 4.38 24.60 4.89
N GLU A 211 4.44 25.93 4.85
CA GLU A 211 3.78 26.76 3.83
C GLU A 211 4.70 26.91 2.61
N VAL A 212 4.96 25.80 1.93
CA VAL A 212 5.77 25.80 0.70
C VAL A 212 4.85 25.50 -0.48
N ASP A 213 4.54 26.53 -1.26
CA ASP A 213 3.75 26.40 -2.50
C ASP A 213 4.62 25.76 -3.60
N LYS A 214 4.71 24.43 -3.59
CA LYS A 214 5.30 23.68 -4.70
C LYS A 214 4.21 23.44 -5.74
N LYS A 215 4.17 24.29 -6.76
CA LYS A 215 3.21 24.16 -7.87
C LYS A 215 3.41 22.84 -8.61
N ILE A 216 2.37 22.02 -8.64
CA ILE A 216 2.31 20.80 -9.46
C ILE A 216 1.63 21.16 -10.77
N LYS A 217 2.40 21.12 -11.86
CA LYS A 217 1.86 21.34 -13.20
C LYS A 217 1.41 20.01 -13.77
N ILE A 218 0.09 19.80 -13.77
CA ILE A 218 -0.54 18.62 -14.35
C ILE A 218 -0.87 18.90 -15.81
N ASN A 219 -0.26 18.13 -16.72
CA ASN A 219 -0.56 18.16 -18.14
C ASN A 219 -1.26 16.86 -18.54
N THR A 220 -2.43 16.93 -19.16
CA THR A 220 -3.14 15.73 -19.61
C THR A 220 -2.83 15.47 -21.09
N ILE A 221 -2.46 14.23 -21.43
CA ILE A 221 -2.25 13.80 -22.82
C ILE A 221 -3.58 13.31 -23.38
N TYR A 222 -4.14 14.06 -24.31
CA TYR A 222 -5.42 13.74 -24.94
C TYR A 222 -5.24 12.81 -26.15
N PRO A 223 -6.12 11.80 -26.34
CA PRO A 223 -6.21 11.11 -27.62
C PRO A 223 -6.67 12.06 -28.74
N ASP A 224 -6.45 11.70 -30.00
CA ASP A 224 -6.93 12.51 -31.14
C ASP A 224 -8.46 12.44 -31.30
N GLU A 225 -9.03 11.29 -30.94
CA GLU A 225 -10.47 11.06 -30.96
C GLU A 225 -10.97 10.61 -29.59
N LEU A 226 -12.15 11.09 -29.19
CA LEU A 226 -12.82 10.64 -27.98
C LEU A 226 -13.55 9.32 -28.24
N GLU A 227 -13.11 8.24 -27.58
CA GLU A 227 -13.86 6.98 -27.60
C GLU A 227 -15.18 7.16 -26.82
N LYS A 228 -16.32 7.12 -27.53
CA LYS A 228 -17.68 7.25 -26.96
C LYS A 228 -18.07 6.10 -26.03
N TYR A 229 -17.51 4.92 -26.27
CA TYR A 229 -17.75 3.69 -25.50
C TYR A 229 -16.42 3.17 -24.93
N PRO A 230 -15.90 3.84 -23.88
CA PRO A 230 -14.60 3.50 -23.31
C PRO A 230 -14.67 2.13 -22.65
N TRP A 231 -13.58 1.37 -22.74
CA TRP A 231 -13.40 0.16 -21.97
C TRP A 231 -11.99 0.11 -21.39
N SER A 232 -11.87 -0.43 -20.19
CA SER A 232 -10.60 -0.61 -19.49
C SER A 232 -9.69 -1.52 -20.33
N GLY A 233 -8.37 -1.39 -20.22
CA GLY A 233 -7.38 -2.38 -20.65
C GLY A 233 -6.78 -2.28 -22.07
N HIS A 234 -6.97 -1.15 -22.75
CA HIS A 234 -5.84 -0.59 -23.48
C HIS A 234 -4.80 -0.14 -22.45
N LEU A 235 -3.54 -0.52 -22.58
CA LEU A 235 -2.52 -0.17 -21.58
C LEU A 235 -2.06 1.29 -21.66
N GLY A 236 -2.79 2.16 -22.37
CA GLY A 236 -2.40 3.53 -22.74
C GLY A 236 -1.44 3.60 -23.93
N ILE A 237 -1.02 2.46 -24.48
CA ILE A 237 -0.01 2.37 -25.56
C ILE A 237 -0.44 3.10 -26.83
N LYS A 238 -1.75 3.25 -27.08
CA LYS A 238 -2.26 4.06 -28.21
C LYS A 238 -1.73 5.50 -28.20
N LEU A 239 -1.33 6.00 -27.04
CA LEU A 239 -0.80 7.35 -26.87
C LEU A 239 0.73 7.40 -26.89
N ILE A 240 1.42 6.30 -27.25
CA ILE A 240 2.88 6.23 -27.24
C ILE A 240 3.53 7.29 -28.12
N ASP A 241 2.94 7.57 -29.29
CA ASP A 241 3.43 8.60 -30.22
C ASP A 241 3.28 10.02 -29.66
N LYS A 242 2.36 10.22 -28.70
CA LYS A 242 2.24 11.49 -27.94
C LYS A 242 3.14 11.53 -26.71
N VAL A 243 3.49 10.37 -26.16
CA VAL A 243 4.39 10.22 -25.01
C VAL A 243 5.86 10.38 -25.42
N ILE A 244 6.27 9.89 -26.59
CA ILE A 244 7.65 9.98 -27.09
C ILE A 244 8.15 11.44 -27.14
N PRO A 245 7.42 12.42 -27.72
CA PRO A 245 7.85 13.83 -27.69
C PRO A 245 8.02 14.39 -26.29
N VAL A 246 7.21 13.94 -25.32
CA VAL A 246 7.38 14.32 -23.90
C VAL A 246 8.68 13.74 -23.36
N ILE A 247 9.00 12.49 -23.67
CA ILE A 247 10.27 11.85 -23.30
C ILE A 247 11.45 12.63 -23.88
N GLU A 248 11.40 12.99 -25.17
CA GLU A 248 12.48 13.68 -25.85
C GLU A 248 12.77 15.07 -25.30
N LYS A 249 11.73 15.84 -24.97
CA LYS A 249 11.82 17.21 -24.45
C LYS A 249 12.57 17.32 -23.13
N HIS A 250 12.57 16.27 -22.32
CA HIS A 250 13.09 16.30 -20.94
C HIS A 250 14.40 15.53 -20.83
N ARG A 251 15.26 15.87 -19.86
CA ARG A 251 16.54 15.19 -19.66
C ARG A 251 16.36 13.76 -19.13
N SER A 252 15.48 13.58 -18.15
CA SER A 252 15.25 12.29 -17.49
C SER A 252 13.83 12.20 -16.97
N ILE A 253 13.11 11.15 -17.34
CA ILE A 253 11.71 10.94 -16.94
C ILE A 253 11.52 9.64 -16.15
N LEU A 254 10.62 9.70 -15.18
CA LEU A 254 9.99 8.52 -14.59
C LEU A 254 8.63 8.27 -15.24
N LEU A 255 8.44 7.10 -15.85
CA LEU A 255 7.15 6.67 -16.40
C LEU A 255 6.53 5.62 -15.46
N PHE A 256 5.56 6.04 -14.67
CA PHE A 256 4.84 5.19 -13.74
C PHE A 256 3.71 4.41 -14.42
N THR A 257 3.64 3.14 -14.06
CA THR A 257 2.59 2.19 -14.44
C THR A 257 2.07 1.50 -13.18
N ASN A 258 0.84 0.99 -13.21
CA ASN A 258 0.22 0.42 -12.02
C ASN A 258 0.64 -1.03 -11.76
N THR A 259 1.04 -1.76 -12.80
CA THR A 259 1.40 -3.19 -12.69
C THR A 259 2.74 -3.48 -13.33
N ARG A 260 3.43 -4.51 -12.83
CA ARG A 260 4.71 -4.97 -13.39
C ARG A 260 4.58 -5.38 -14.86
N ALA A 261 3.47 -6.04 -15.21
CA ALA A 261 3.20 -6.42 -16.58
C ALA A 261 3.08 -5.19 -17.50
N GLN A 262 2.36 -4.16 -17.06
CA GLN A 262 2.26 -2.89 -17.79
C GLN A 262 3.62 -2.21 -17.91
N THR A 263 4.45 -2.23 -16.87
CA THR A 263 5.82 -1.68 -16.88
C THR A 263 6.66 -2.30 -18.00
N GLU A 264 6.71 -3.63 -18.06
CA GLU A 264 7.48 -4.37 -19.06
C GLU A 264 6.94 -4.11 -20.47
N ILE A 265 5.62 -4.11 -20.65
CA ILE A 265 5.00 -3.85 -21.96
C ILE A 265 5.32 -2.44 -22.46
N TRP A 266 5.19 -1.42 -21.62
CA TRP A 266 5.55 -0.04 -21.99
C TRP A 266 7.01 0.09 -22.37
N TYR A 267 7.91 -0.55 -21.62
CA TYR A 267 9.33 -0.55 -21.94
C TYR A 267 9.60 -1.18 -23.31
N GLN A 268 9.02 -2.35 -23.60
CA GLN A 268 9.18 -2.99 -24.91
C GLN A 268 8.63 -2.12 -26.04
N GLN A 269 7.40 -1.58 -25.88
CA GLN A 269 6.77 -0.74 -26.90
C GLN A 269 7.56 0.54 -27.15
N LEU A 270 8.13 1.16 -26.10
CA LEU A 270 9.00 2.33 -26.25
C LEU A 270 10.24 1.99 -27.08
N LEU A 271 10.88 0.83 -26.85
CA LEU A 271 12.05 0.41 -27.63
C LEU A 271 11.69 0.01 -29.07
N GLU A 272 10.52 -0.57 -29.29
CA GLU A 272 10.04 -0.90 -30.64
C GLU A 272 9.81 0.36 -31.49
N HIS A 273 9.17 1.39 -30.92
CA HIS A 273 8.91 2.65 -31.62
C HIS A 273 10.16 3.54 -31.67
N ARG A 274 11.04 3.44 -30.67
CA ARG A 274 12.27 4.24 -30.52
C ARG A 274 13.46 3.39 -30.11
N PRO A 275 14.07 2.65 -31.07
CA PRO A 275 15.24 1.81 -30.80
C PRO A 275 16.46 2.57 -30.27
N ASP A 276 16.54 3.88 -30.51
CA ASP A 276 17.59 4.78 -30.02
C ASP A 276 17.55 4.99 -28.50
N LEU A 277 16.45 4.67 -27.83
CA LEU A 277 16.37 4.64 -26.37
C LEU A 277 17.10 3.43 -25.75
N ALA A 278 17.55 2.46 -26.56
CA ALA A 278 18.29 1.32 -26.08
C ALA A 278 19.58 1.74 -25.35
N GLY A 279 19.76 1.25 -24.13
CA GLY A 279 20.91 1.59 -23.27
C GLY A 279 20.74 2.86 -22.43
N ILE A 280 19.74 3.70 -22.72
CA ILE A 280 19.38 4.88 -21.92
C ILE A 280 17.95 4.81 -21.35
N ALA A 281 17.20 3.75 -21.66
CA ALA A 281 15.96 3.38 -21.00
C ALA A 281 16.18 2.20 -20.03
N ALA A 282 15.42 2.15 -18.94
CA ALA A 282 15.44 1.02 -17.99
C ALA A 282 14.05 0.70 -17.43
N VAL A 283 13.91 -0.52 -16.89
CA VAL A 283 12.73 -0.97 -16.12
C VAL A 283 13.08 -0.97 -14.63
N HIS A 284 12.12 -0.58 -13.78
CA HIS A 284 12.26 -0.70 -12.34
C HIS A 284 10.98 -1.20 -11.65
N HIS A 285 11.02 -2.40 -11.07
CA HIS A 285 9.96 -2.92 -10.23
C HIS A 285 10.47 -3.96 -9.22
N GLY A 286 9.70 -4.23 -8.16
CA GLY A 286 10.12 -5.09 -7.05
C GLY A 286 10.46 -6.55 -7.39
N SER A 287 10.11 -7.06 -8.58
CA SER A 287 10.51 -8.40 -9.03
C SER A 287 11.91 -8.48 -9.66
N LEU A 288 12.57 -7.35 -9.90
CA LEU A 288 13.94 -7.34 -10.43
C LEU A 288 14.94 -7.73 -9.34
N ASP A 289 16.04 -8.36 -9.78
CA ASP A 289 17.18 -8.66 -8.92
C ASP A 289 17.71 -7.38 -8.26
N GLN A 290 18.17 -7.50 -7.01
CA GLN A 290 18.67 -6.37 -6.23
C GLN A 290 19.80 -5.63 -6.96
N LYS A 291 20.72 -6.35 -7.62
CA LYS A 291 21.83 -5.73 -8.34
C LYS A 291 21.34 -4.85 -9.48
N VAL A 292 20.29 -5.29 -10.19
CA VAL A 292 19.68 -4.51 -11.28
C VAL A 292 19.01 -3.27 -10.72
N ARG A 293 18.24 -3.39 -9.64
CA ARG A 293 17.58 -2.24 -9.00
C ARG A 293 18.59 -1.18 -8.55
N THR A 294 19.64 -1.59 -7.83
CA THR A 294 20.70 -0.68 -7.38
C THR A 294 21.41 -0.01 -8.56
N TRP A 295 21.70 -0.74 -9.64
CA TRP A 295 22.28 -0.14 -10.84
C TRP A 295 21.35 0.92 -11.48
N VAL A 296 20.04 0.65 -11.58
CA VAL A 296 19.08 1.62 -12.11
C VAL A 296 19.00 2.86 -11.22
N GLU A 297 18.91 2.69 -9.91
CA GLU A 297 18.88 3.78 -8.93
C GLU A 297 20.15 4.67 -9.04
N GLU A 298 21.34 4.06 -9.10
CA GLU A 298 22.61 4.76 -9.29
C GLU A 298 22.68 5.48 -10.65
N ALA A 299 22.30 4.82 -11.74
CA ALA A 299 22.32 5.39 -13.07
C ALA A 299 21.34 6.56 -13.22
N LEU A 300 20.18 6.48 -12.54
CA LEU A 300 19.21 7.56 -12.46
C LEU A 300 19.76 8.74 -11.63
N HIS A 301 20.42 8.47 -10.49
CA HIS A 301 21.06 9.51 -9.68
C HIS A 301 22.16 10.26 -10.44
N LEU A 302 22.93 9.53 -11.26
CA LEU A 302 23.97 10.09 -12.13
C LEU A 302 23.42 10.77 -13.39
N GLY A 303 22.11 10.71 -13.63
CA GLY A 303 21.46 11.32 -14.80
C GLY A 303 21.88 10.67 -16.12
N LYS A 304 22.18 9.36 -16.11
CA LYS A 304 22.57 8.57 -17.28
C LYS A 304 21.39 7.99 -18.05
N LEU A 305 20.24 7.87 -17.40
CA LEU A 305 19.02 7.30 -17.98
C LEU A 305 18.10 8.44 -18.45
N LYS A 306 17.56 8.30 -19.66
CA LYS A 306 16.58 9.20 -20.28
C LYS A 306 15.16 8.89 -19.79
N VAL A 307 14.84 7.61 -19.63
CA VAL A 307 13.53 7.16 -19.15
C VAL A 307 13.66 5.91 -18.29
N VAL A 308 12.97 5.89 -17.16
CA VAL A 308 12.81 4.69 -16.33
C VAL A 308 11.33 4.37 -16.25
N VAL A 309 10.93 3.21 -16.77
CA VAL A 309 9.57 2.71 -16.69
C VAL A 309 9.44 1.92 -15.38
N CYS A 310 8.57 2.35 -14.48
CA CYS A 310 8.52 1.82 -13.12
C CYS A 310 7.12 1.60 -12.57
N THR A 311 7.02 0.76 -11.53
CA THR A 311 5.84 0.69 -10.65
C THR A 311 6.01 1.63 -9.46
N SER A 312 5.16 1.49 -8.44
CA SER A 312 5.30 2.16 -7.14
C SER A 312 6.61 1.93 -6.39
N SER A 313 7.51 1.11 -6.93
CA SER A 313 8.85 0.91 -6.37
C SER A 313 9.70 2.17 -6.32
N LEU A 314 9.37 3.20 -7.11
CA LEU A 314 10.04 4.50 -7.13
C LEU A 314 9.11 5.65 -6.69
N ASP A 315 7.92 5.36 -6.14
CA ASP A 315 7.00 6.39 -5.60
C ASP A 315 7.68 7.16 -4.44
N LEU A 316 8.58 6.46 -3.75
CA LEU A 316 9.17 6.86 -2.48
C LEU A 316 10.68 6.65 -2.51
N GLY A 317 11.39 7.51 -1.78
CA GLY A 317 12.61 7.08 -1.10
C GLY A 317 13.94 7.23 -1.81
N VAL A 318 14.07 8.03 -2.88
CA VAL A 318 15.38 8.46 -3.40
C VAL A 318 15.23 9.87 -4.00
N ASP A 319 16.19 10.76 -3.75
CA ASP A 319 16.27 12.07 -4.42
C ASP A 319 16.89 11.90 -5.81
N PHE A 320 16.04 11.78 -6.83
CA PHE A 320 16.46 11.72 -8.22
C PHE A 320 16.57 13.12 -8.82
N ARG A 321 17.55 13.90 -8.35
CA ARG A 321 17.81 15.28 -8.81
C ARG A 321 17.79 15.50 -10.33
N PRO A 322 18.22 14.56 -11.19
CA PRO A 322 18.16 14.75 -12.65
C PRO A 322 16.77 14.66 -13.27
N VAL A 323 15.75 14.16 -12.54
CA VAL A 323 14.39 13.96 -13.07
C VAL A 323 13.64 15.29 -13.14
N ASP A 324 13.32 15.70 -14.36
CA ASP A 324 12.65 16.97 -14.66
C ASP A 324 11.16 16.81 -14.96
N ALA A 325 10.67 15.62 -15.32
CA ALA A 325 9.25 15.33 -15.47
C ALA A 325 8.87 13.89 -15.10
N VAL A 326 7.58 13.70 -14.80
CA VAL A 326 6.98 12.39 -14.52
C VAL A 326 5.86 12.13 -15.51
N ILE A 327 5.72 10.88 -15.95
CA ILE A 327 4.59 10.42 -16.77
C ILE A 327 3.83 9.38 -15.94
N GLN A 328 2.55 9.62 -15.71
CA GLN A 328 1.64 8.72 -15.01
C GLN A 328 0.72 8.05 -16.04
N VAL A 329 0.93 6.77 -16.30
CA VAL A 329 0.07 5.99 -17.20
C VAL A 329 -1.08 5.37 -16.41
N GLY A 330 -2.29 5.70 -16.84
CA GLY A 330 -3.53 5.36 -16.16
C GLY A 330 -3.66 6.05 -14.82
N SER A 331 -4.82 5.90 -14.20
CA SER A 331 -5.03 6.54 -12.91
C SER A 331 -4.19 5.90 -11.80
N PRO A 332 -3.51 6.69 -10.94
CA PRO A 332 -2.85 6.20 -9.74
C PRO A 332 -3.85 5.78 -8.65
N LYS A 333 -5.15 6.03 -8.86
CA LYS A 333 -6.28 5.71 -7.98
C LYS A 333 -6.29 6.40 -6.61
N GLY A 334 -5.36 7.35 -6.38
CA GLY A 334 -5.32 8.16 -5.16
C GLY A 334 -4.47 9.41 -5.33
N VAL A 335 -4.86 10.48 -4.63
CA VAL A 335 -4.28 11.83 -4.67
C VAL A 335 -2.90 11.84 -4.02
N ALA A 336 -2.75 11.27 -2.81
CA ALA A 336 -1.47 11.21 -2.11
C ALA A 336 -0.38 10.55 -2.97
N ARG A 337 -0.71 9.43 -3.61
CA ARG A 337 0.21 8.73 -4.53
C ARG A 337 0.55 9.59 -5.75
N PHE A 338 -0.43 10.26 -6.33
CA PHE A 338 -0.20 11.15 -7.47
C PHE A 338 0.75 12.30 -7.09
N VAL A 339 0.55 12.92 -5.93
CA VAL A 339 1.40 14.01 -5.42
C VAL A 339 2.81 13.52 -5.07
N GLN A 340 2.94 12.34 -4.47
CA GLN A 340 4.24 11.72 -4.22
C GLN A 340 5.02 11.48 -5.52
N ARG A 341 4.34 10.94 -6.55
CA ARG A 341 4.92 10.72 -7.89
C ARG A 341 5.31 12.04 -8.55
N ALA A 342 4.41 13.02 -8.57
CA ALA A 342 4.71 14.36 -9.09
C ALA A 342 5.90 15.00 -8.36
N GLY A 343 6.00 14.80 -7.05
CA GLY A 343 7.11 15.27 -6.23
C GLY A 343 8.48 14.70 -6.62
N ARG A 344 8.55 13.67 -7.48
CA ARG A 344 9.80 13.12 -8.05
C ARG A 344 10.35 13.95 -9.20
N SER A 345 9.57 14.85 -9.80
CA SER A 345 10.06 15.84 -10.76
C SER A 345 10.31 17.19 -10.09
N GLY A 346 11.27 17.95 -10.64
CA GLY A 346 11.55 19.31 -10.18
C GLY A 346 11.94 19.33 -8.70
N HIS A 347 12.91 18.52 -8.29
CA HIS A 347 13.22 18.28 -6.88
C HIS A 347 13.93 19.46 -6.17
N GLN A 348 14.23 20.54 -6.89
CA GLN A 348 14.83 21.75 -6.33
C GLN A 348 13.76 22.75 -5.83
N PRO A 349 14.00 23.45 -4.72
CA PRO A 349 13.18 24.57 -4.29
C PRO A 349 12.89 25.57 -5.42
N GLY A 350 11.62 25.91 -5.60
CA GLY A 350 11.17 26.92 -6.57
C GLY A 350 10.93 26.40 -8.01
N LEU A 351 11.35 25.16 -8.34
CA LEU A 351 10.96 24.54 -9.61
C LEU A 351 9.59 23.86 -9.49
N PRO A 352 8.70 24.01 -10.48
CA PRO A 352 7.43 23.29 -10.49
C PRO A 352 7.67 21.79 -10.69
N SER A 353 6.83 20.97 -10.06
CA SER A 353 6.78 19.54 -10.36
C SER A 353 5.91 19.33 -11.59
N GLU A 354 6.51 18.96 -12.72
CA GLU A 354 5.77 18.66 -13.95
C GLU A 354 5.40 17.18 -14.01
N ILE A 355 4.11 16.89 -14.21
CA ILE A 355 3.58 15.55 -14.37
C ILE A 355 2.61 15.47 -15.55
N TYR A 356 2.76 14.43 -16.36
CA TYR A 356 1.91 14.14 -17.50
C TYR A 356 0.98 12.97 -17.19
N PHE A 357 -0.33 13.16 -17.33
CA PHE A 357 -1.32 12.10 -17.16
C PHE A 357 -1.66 11.49 -18.53
N VAL A 358 -1.49 10.17 -18.66
CA VAL A 358 -1.78 9.42 -19.89
C VAL A 358 -2.97 8.49 -19.62
N PRO A 359 -4.20 8.85 -20.04
CA PRO A 359 -5.37 8.01 -19.80
C PRO A 359 -5.27 6.70 -20.60
N THR A 360 -5.73 5.61 -19.98
CA THR A 360 -5.86 4.30 -20.61
C THR A 360 -7.22 4.12 -21.28
N HIS A 361 -8.22 4.91 -20.88
CA HIS A 361 -9.53 5.02 -21.51
C HIS A 361 -10.17 6.38 -21.19
N SER A 362 -11.20 6.78 -21.96
CA SER A 362 -11.81 8.11 -21.85
C SER A 362 -12.28 8.47 -20.43
N LEU A 363 -12.95 7.56 -19.70
CA LEU A 363 -13.44 7.86 -18.34
C LEU A 363 -12.33 8.21 -17.33
N GLU A 364 -11.07 7.81 -17.54
CA GLU A 364 -9.98 8.23 -16.64
C GLU A 364 -9.70 9.74 -16.71
N LEU A 365 -10.22 10.45 -17.70
CA LEU A 365 -10.19 11.91 -17.72
C LEU A 365 -11.04 12.53 -16.60
N LEU A 366 -12.09 11.84 -16.10
CA LEU A 366 -12.77 12.22 -14.86
C LEU A 366 -11.81 12.13 -13.68
N GLU A 367 -11.01 11.07 -13.62
CA GLU A 367 -10.03 10.86 -12.57
C GLU A 367 -8.90 11.91 -12.66
N ALA A 368 -8.44 12.26 -13.86
CA ALA A 368 -7.46 13.32 -14.08
C ALA A 368 -7.97 14.70 -13.59
N ALA A 369 -9.21 15.05 -13.94
CA ALA A 369 -9.86 16.27 -13.45
C ALA A 369 -10.01 16.27 -11.92
N ALA A 370 -10.43 15.14 -11.35
CA ALA A 370 -10.59 14.98 -9.91
C ALA A 370 -9.25 15.07 -9.16
N LEU A 371 -8.17 14.50 -9.71
CA LEU A 371 -6.81 14.65 -9.20
C LEU A 371 -6.36 16.11 -9.22
N ARG A 372 -6.62 16.83 -10.33
CA ARG A 372 -6.31 18.26 -10.44
C ARG A 372 -7.03 19.08 -9.38
N ALA A 373 -8.35 18.91 -9.26
CA ALA A 373 -9.15 19.61 -8.26
C ALA A 373 -8.68 19.32 -6.82
N ALA A 374 -8.37 18.06 -6.51
CA ALA A 374 -7.86 17.69 -5.18
C ALA A 374 -6.49 18.30 -4.88
N VAL A 375 -5.58 18.31 -5.86
CA VAL A 375 -4.25 18.92 -5.73
C VAL A 375 -4.35 20.43 -5.53
N ASP A 376 -5.18 21.11 -6.32
CA ASP A 376 -5.38 22.56 -6.25
C ASP A 376 -5.98 22.99 -4.90
N GLN A 377 -6.82 22.13 -4.29
CA GLN A 377 -7.43 22.35 -2.97
C GLN A 377 -6.57 21.84 -1.80
N GLY A 378 -5.43 21.20 -2.08
CA GLY A 378 -4.55 20.60 -1.06
C GLY A 378 -5.20 19.44 -0.30
N GLU A 379 -6.20 18.78 -0.88
CA GLU A 379 -6.90 17.67 -0.27
C GLU A 379 -6.14 16.35 -0.45
N MET A 380 -6.03 15.56 0.62
CA MET A 380 -5.33 14.27 0.64
C MET A 380 -6.21 13.20 1.29
N GLU A 381 -5.89 11.93 1.05
CA GLU A 381 -6.52 10.82 1.76
C GLU A 381 -6.19 10.79 3.26
N SER A 382 -7.18 10.39 4.06
CA SER A 382 -6.96 9.95 5.44
C SER A 382 -6.35 8.55 5.47
N ILE A 383 -5.45 8.32 6.42
CA ILE A 383 -4.81 7.03 6.64
C ILE A 383 -5.22 6.51 8.02
N HIS A 384 -5.82 5.33 8.07
CA HIS A 384 -6.29 4.75 9.33
C HIS A 384 -5.32 3.72 9.88
N CYS A 385 -5.03 3.81 11.18
CA CYS A 385 -4.12 2.89 11.87
C CYS A 385 -4.83 1.57 12.23
N PRO A 386 -4.19 0.40 12.01
CA PRO A 386 -4.73 -0.87 12.51
C PRO A 386 -4.93 -0.85 14.04
N ARG A 387 -6.05 -1.40 14.50
CA ARG A 387 -6.41 -1.52 15.93
C ARG A 387 -6.23 -2.95 16.42
N LEU A 388 -5.64 -3.11 17.60
CA LEU A 388 -5.43 -4.38 18.30
C LEU A 388 -4.85 -5.53 17.43
N PRO A 389 -3.78 -5.35 16.64
CA PRO A 389 -3.16 -6.47 15.92
C PRO A 389 -2.36 -7.34 16.89
N TYR A 390 -3.02 -8.34 17.49
CA TYR A 390 -2.46 -9.21 18.53
C TYR A 390 -1.20 -9.96 18.05
N ASP A 391 -1.13 -10.37 16.79
CA ASP A 391 0.08 -10.99 16.22
C ASP A 391 1.35 -10.15 16.37
N VAL A 392 1.26 -8.84 16.12
CA VAL A 392 2.38 -7.88 16.27
C VAL A 392 2.76 -7.75 17.74
N LEU A 393 1.77 -7.70 18.64
CA LEU A 393 2.02 -7.60 20.07
C LEU A 393 2.65 -8.89 20.64
N ILE A 394 2.18 -10.07 20.23
CA ILE A 394 2.78 -11.35 20.58
C ILE A 394 4.24 -11.40 20.09
N GLN A 395 4.50 -10.99 18.85
CA GLN A 395 5.87 -10.88 18.33
C GLN A 395 6.72 -9.95 19.20
N PHE A 396 6.16 -8.81 19.62
CA PHE A 396 6.85 -7.84 20.46
C PHE A 396 7.14 -8.36 21.88
N MET A 397 6.19 -9.05 22.53
CA MET A 397 6.40 -9.67 23.84
C MET A 397 7.54 -10.69 23.78
N VAL A 398 7.56 -11.56 22.75
CA VAL A 398 8.67 -12.52 22.55
C VAL A 398 9.98 -11.78 22.25
N THR A 399 9.93 -10.63 21.56
CA THR A 399 11.11 -9.77 21.31
C THR A 399 11.75 -9.32 22.61
N LEU A 400 10.94 -8.84 23.56
CA LEU A 400 11.41 -8.43 24.88
C LEU A 400 11.90 -9.61 25.72
N ALA A 401 11.21 -10.77 25.65
CA ALA A 401 11.63 -11.99 26.33
C ALA A 401 12.98 -12.54 25.83
N VAL A 402 13.26 -12.41 24.52
CA VAL A 402 14.56 -12.78 23.92
C VAL A 402 15.70 -11.83 24.35
N ALA A 403 15.36 -10.58 24.64
CA ALA A 403 16.25 -9.59 25.21
C ALA A 403 16.45 -9.85 26.71
N ASP A 404 16.28 -8.85 27.55
CA ASP A 404 16.51 -8.98 28.99
C ASP A 404 15.28 -9.46 29.77
N GLY A 405 14.16 -9.78 29.10
CA GLY A 405 12.90 -10.17 29.71
C GLY A 405 11.99 -8.99 30.05
N PHE A 406 10.77 -9.28 30.50
CA PHE A 406 9.79 -8.28 30.92
C PHE A 406 8.93 -8.76 32.09
N TYR A 407 8.30 -7.83 32.80
CA TYR A 407 7.28 -8.10 33.82
C TYR A 407 5.90 -7.75 33.26
N PRO A 408 4.89 -8.63 33.36
CA PRO A 408 3.59 -8.45 32.70
C PRO A 408 2.88 -7.15 33.04
N ASP A 409 2.72 -6.81 34.31
CA ASP A 409 1.93 -5.63 34.72
C ASP A 409 2.57 -4.32 34.24
N GLN A 410 3.89 -4.23 34.32
CA GLN A 410 4.63 -3.06 33.81
C GLN A 410 4.51 -2.94 32.29
N LEU A 411 4.59 -4.09 31.59
CA LEU A 411 4.48 -4.11 30.14
C LEU A 411 3.06 -3.75 29.68
N PHE A 412 2.02 -4.21 30.37
CA PHE A 412 0.62 -3.90 30.07
C PHE A 412 0.37 -2.39 30.08
N GLU A 413 0.76 -1.71 31.17
CA GLU A 413 0.64 -0.25 31.26
C GLU A 413 1.43 0.47 30.16
N THR A 414 2.63 -0.03 29.83
CA THR A 414 3.44 0.51 28.73
C THR A 414 2.72 0.39 27.39
N ILE A 415 2.18 -0.77 27.06
CA ILE A 415 1.52 -1.04 25.78
C ILE A 415 0.28 -0.15 25.60
N LYS A 416 -0.50 0.08 26.66
CA LYS A 416 -1.71 0.92 26.61
C LYS A 416 -1.44 2.38 26.27
N THR A 417 -0.20 2.85 26.38
CA THR A 417 0.19 4.20 25.92
C THR A 417 0.23 4.32 24.38
N SER A 418 0.29 3.19 23.67
CA SER A 418 0.28 3.16 22.21
C SER A 418 -1.14 3.23 21.64
N PHE A 419 -1.33 3.91 20.52
CA PHE A 419 -2.65 4.10 19.92
C PHE A 419 -3.31 2.77 19.49
N SER A 420 -2.53 1.83 18.95
CA SER A 420 -3.08 0.56 18.47
C SER A 420 -3.60 -0.35 19.59
N PHE A 421 -3.16 -0.13 20.84
CA PHE A 421 -3.45 -1.00 21.98
C PHE A 421 -3.98 -0.24 23.21
N ASN A 422 -4.44 0.99 23.06
CA ASN A 422 -5.04 1.75 24.16
C ASN A 422 -6.32 1.09 24.70
N ASP A 423 -7.06 0.42 23.81
CA ASP A 423 -8.30 -0.30 24.09
C ASP A 423 -8.06 -1.78 24.49
N LEU A 424 -6.78 -2.21 24.64
CA LEU A 424 -6.43 -3.56 25.05
C LEU A 424 -6.91 -3.82 26.48
N ASN A 425 -7.68 -4.89 26.68
CA ASN A 425 -8.16 -5.27 28.00
C ASN A 425 -7.23 -6.32 28.66
N ARG A 426 -7.43 -6.53 29.97
CA ARG A 426 -6.56 -7.41 30.76
C ARG A 426 -6.70 -8.88 30.37
N GLU A 427 -7.91 -9.34 30.06
CA GLU A 427 -8.19 -10.72 29.66
C GLU A 427 -7.48 -11.07 28.34
N GLU A 428 -7.51 -10.17 27.36
CA GLU A 428 -6.79 -10.32 26.09
C GLU A 428 -5.27 -10.39 26.31
N PHE A 429 -4.75 -9.56 27.21
CA PHE A 429 -3.33 -9.57 27.55
C PHE A 429 -2.90 -10.85 28.25
N ASP A 430 -3.69 -11.32 29.21
CA ASP A 430 -3.44 -12.57 29.93
C ASP A 430 -3.56 -13.79 28.99
N TRP A 431 -4.47 -13.75 28.02
CA TRP A 431 -4.53 -14.74 26.94
C TRP A 431 -3.22 -14.77 26.14
N MET A 432 -2.66 -13.61 25.79
CA MET A 432 -1.37 -13.55 25.06
C MET A 432 -0.20 -14.06 25.91
N LEU A 433 -0.19 -13.82 27.23
CA LEU A 433 0.79 -14.39 28.14
C LEU A 433 0.70 -15.92 28.19
N ALA A 434 -0.51 -16.47 28.32
CA ALA A 434 -0.74 -17.91 28.25
C ALA A 434 -0.33 -18.49 26.89
N PHE A 435 -0.58 -17.75 25.81
CA PHE A 435 -0.22 -18.15 24.46
C PHE A 435 1.30 -18.29 24.26
N ILE A 436 2.10 -17.32 24.71
CA ILE A 436 3.56 -17.39 24.55
C ILE A 436 4.25 -18.35 25.52
N THR A 437 3.62 -18.69 26.64
CA THR A 437 4.19 -19.59 27.67
C THR A 437 3.75 -21.04 27.51
N LYS A 438 2.53 -21.28 27.03
CA LYS A 438 1.93 -22.62 26.93
C LYS A 438 1.33 -22.92 25.55
N GLY A 439 1.39 -22.01 24.58
CA GLY A 439 0.74 -22.20 23.27
C GLY A 439 -0.78 -21.96 23.28
N GLY A 440 -1.35 -21.48 24.38
CA GLY A 440 -2.80 -21.29 24.55
C GLY A 440 -3.52 -22.57 24.95
N GLU A 441 -4.84 -22.60 24.84
CA GLU A 441 -5.65 -23.75 25.27
C GLU A 441 -5.39 -24.99 24.39
N SER A 442 -5.42 -24.84 23.06
CA SER A 442 -5.32 -25.96 22.12
C SER A 442 -3.91 -26.51 21.90
N LEU A 443 -2.85 -25.72 22.16
CA LEU A 443 -1.47 -26.14 21.86
C LEU A 443 -0.64 -26.47 23.11
N SER A 444 -1.26 -26.51 24.28
CA SER A 444 -0.62 -26.81 25.57
C SER A 444 0.13 -28.14 25.63
N GLY A 445 -0.27 -29.13 24.82
CA GLY A 445 0.41 -30.42 24.71
C GLY A 445 1.70 -30.41 23.87
N TYR A 446 2.07 -29.29 23.25
CA TYR A 446 3.18 -29.20 22.30
C TYR A 446 4.26 -28.22 22.80
N GLU A 447 5.37 -28.76 23.32
CA GLU A 447 6.47 -27.97 23.89
C GLU A 447 7.04 -26.90 22.94
N GLU A 448 6.92 -27.09 21.62
CA GLU A 448 7.48 -26.14 20.65
C GLU A 448 6.75 -24.78 20.61
N PHE A 449 5.52 -24.69 21.13
CA PHE A 449 4.77 -23.43 21.23
C PHE A 449 4.93 -22.73 22.58
N ALA A 450 5.51 -23.39 23.58
CA ALA A 450 5.96 -22.79 24.83
C ALA A 450 7.29 -22.03 24.60
N LYS A 451 7.20 -20.79 24.12
CA LYS A 451 8.37 -20.00 23.71
C LYS A 451 9.07 -19.29 24.87
N VAL A 452 8.30 -18.91 25.89
CA VAL A 452 8.71 -18.05 26.99
C VAL A 452 8.56 -18.78 28.32
N GLU A 453 9.59 -18.68 29.16
CA GLU A 453 9.65 -19.24 30.51
C GLU A 453 9.39 -18.12 31.54
N ILE A 454 8.89 -18.49 32.72
CA ILE A 454 8.67 -17.58 33.85
C ILE A 454 9.70 -17.89 34.93
N GLU A 455 10.51 -16.90 35.30
CA GLU A 455 11.48 -17.01 36.40
C GLU A 455 10.78 -16.87 37.77
N GLU A 456 11.48 -17.24 38.85
CA GLU A 456 10.93 -17.24 40.22
C GLU A 456 10.40 -15.87 40.68
N ASP A 457 10.97 -14.78 40.15
CA ASP A 457 10.57 -13.40 40.42
C ASP A 457 9.39 -12.92 39.55
N GLY A 458 8.78 -13.81 38.76
CA GLY A 458 7.66 -13.50 37.87
C GLY A 458 8.06 -12.91 36.52
N LYS A 459 9.36 -12.90 36.18
CA LYS A 459 9.87 -12.35 34.93
C LYS A 459 9.71 -13.31 33.76
N TYR A 460 9.26 -12.79 32.62
CA TYR A 460 9.08 -13.54 31.38
C TYR A 460 10.34 -13.44 30.52
N ILE A 461 10.95 -14.57 30.19
CA ILE A 461 12.24 -14.63 29.48
C ILE A 461 12.35 -15.84 28.54
N VAL A 462 13.15 -15.72 27.47
CA VAL A 462 13.54 -16.85 26.62
C VAL A 462 14.97 -17.28 26.97
N ASN A 463 15.11 -18.43 27.63
CA ASN A 463 16.41 -19.02 27.94
C ASN A 463 16.97 -19.87 26.78
N ASN A 464 16.07 -20.47 25.98
CA ASN A 464 16.46 -21.32 24.87
C ASN A 464 17.08 -20.54 23.69
N ARG A 465 18.37 -20.77 23.42
CA ARG A 465 19.11 -20.12 22.32
C ARG A 465 18.51 -20.40 20.93
N LYS A 466 17.96 -21.59 20.70
CA LYS A 466 17.32 -21.97 19.42
C LYS A 466 16.04 -21.18 19.21
N THR A 467 15.21 -21.05 20.24
CA THR A 467 13.99 -20.22 20.22
C THR A 467 14.32 -18.76 19.98
N ALA A 468 15.31 -18.22 20.70
CA ALA A 468 15.79 -16.85 20.50
C ALA A 468 16.31 -16.60 19.07
N MET A 469 17.06 -17.55 18.51
CA MET A 469 17.54 -17.44 17.12
C MET A 469 16.41 -17.50 16.11
N ARG A 470 15.44 -18.41 16.28
CA ARG A 470 14.26 -18.52 15.41
C ARG A 470 13.46 -17.21 15.41
N HIS A 471 13.20 -16.65 16.60
CA HIS A 471 12.49 -15.38 16.75
C HIS A 471 13.17 -14.25 15.98
N ARG A 472 14.49 -14.06 16.15
CA ARG A 472 15.25 -13.01 15.45
C ARG A 472 15.23 -13.16 13.93
N LEU A 473 15.09 -14.38 13.40
CA LEU A 473 15.01 -14.65 11.96
C LEU A 473 13.60 -14.43 11.39
N SER A 474 12.57 -14.54 12.23
CA SER A 474 11.15 -14.39 11.85
C SER A 474 10.60 -12.97 12.07
N MET A 475 11.41 -12.05 12.61
CA MET A 475 10.92 -10.75 13.04
C MET A 475 10.63 -9.81 11.88
N GLY A 476 9.47 -9.14 11.94
CA GLY A 476 8.91 -8.34 10.87
C GLY A 476 7.43 -8.63 10.64
N THR A 477 6.77 -7.76 9.89
CA THR A 477 5.32 -7.86 9.61
C THR A 477 4.99 -7.98 8.13
N ILE A 478 6.01 -7.97 7.26
CA ILE A 478 5.83 -8.10 5.82
C ILE A 478 5.77 -9.58 5.48
N VAL A 479 4.59 -10.07 5.11
CA VAL A 479 4.39 -11.43 4.60
C VAL A 479 4.08 -11.33 3.11
N SER A 480 4.99 -11.82 2.26
CA SER A 480 4.80 -11.80 0.81
C SER A 480 4.00 -13.00 0.36
N ASP A 481 3.07 -12.80 -0.57
CA ASP A 481 2.45 -13.92 -1.26
C ASP A 481 3.47 -14.70 -2.08
N PRO A 482 3.42 -16.04 -2.03
CA PRO A 482 4.40 -16.84 -2.72
C PRO A 482 4.20 -16.84 -4.23
N MET A 483 5.32 -16.80 -4.94
CA MET A 483 5.37 -16.81 -6.39
C MET A 483 6.02 -18.09 -6.89
N LEU A 484 5.41 -18.74 -7.88
CA LEU A 484 5.99 -19.85 -8.63
C LEU A 484 6.59 -19.37 -9.94
N LYS A 485 7.76 -19.92 -10.29
CA LYS A 485 8.36 -19.77 -11.63
C LYS A 485 7.52 -20.55 -12.64
N VAL A 486 6.97 -19.91 -13.66
CA VAL A 486 6.33 -20.61 -14.76
C VAL A 486 7.39 -21.01 -15.77
N LYS A 487 7.50 -22.31 -16.05
CA LYS A 487 8.54 -22.86 -16.94
C LYS A 487 7.99 -23.90 -17.89
N PHE A 488 8.48 -23.91 -19.12
CA PHE A 488 8.27 -25.05 -20.01
C PHE A 488 8.98 -26.31 -19.48
N GLN A 489 8.55 -27.49 -19.95
CA GLN A 489 9.20 -28.77 -19.60
C GLN A 489 10.70 -28.80 -19.95
N ASN A 490 11.12 -28.06 -20.97
CA ASN A 490 12.53 -27.91 -21.36
C ASN A 490 13.33 -26.95 -20.45
N GLY A 491 12.71 -26.37 -19.42
CA GLY A 491 13.35 -25.48 -18.45
C GLY A 491 13.28 -23.99 -18.77
N THR A 492 12.80 -23.60 -19.97
CA THR A 492 12.67 -22.20 -20.39
C THR A 492 11.74 -21.45 -19.44
N PHE A 493 12.19 -20.30 -18.94
CA PHE A 493 11.45 -19.47 -17.98
C PHE A 493 10.53 -18.48 -18.70
N LEU A 494 9.27 -18.39 -18.22
CA LEU A 494 8.24 -17.54 -18.80
C LEU A 494 7.84 -16.35 -17.91
N GLY A 495 8.12 -16.43 -16.61
CA GLY A 495 7.75 -15.41 -15.64
C GLY A 495 7.34 -16.01 -14.30
N MET A 496 6.82 -15.16 -13.40
CA MET A 496 6.40 -15.54 -12.05
C MET A 496 4.90 -15.34 -11.89
N VAL A 497 4.21 -16.32 -11.31
CA VAL A 497 2.76 -16.24 -11.02
C VAL A 497 2.54 -16.62 -9.56
N GLU A 498 1.58 -15.97 -8.88
CA GLU A 498 1.20 -16.30 -7.51
C GLU A 498 0.82 -17.79 -7.39
N GLU A 499 1.34 -18.51 -6.41
CA GLU A 499 1.12 -19.96 -6.26
C GLU A 499 -0.37 -20.31 -6.16
N TYR A 500 -1.16 -19.47 -5.50
CA TYR A 500 -2.61 -19.64 -5.35
C TYR A 500 -3.34 -19.82 -6.68
N PHE A 501 -2.85 -19.16 -7.73
CA PHE A 501 -3.41 -19.38 -9.06
C PHE A 501 -3.37 -20.86 -9.45
N PHE A 502 -2.26 -21.54 -9.15
CA PHE A 502 -2.07 -22.96 -9.43
C PHE A 502 -2.69 -23.89 -8.38
N SER A 503 -2.96 -23.43 -7.16
CA SER A 503 -3.61 -24.27 -6.14
C SER A 503 -5.06 -24.63 -6.51
N LYS A 504 -5.71 -23.78 -7.31
CA LYS A 504 -7.04 -24.05 -7.90
C LYS A 504 -6.98 -24.87 -9.17
N MET A 505 -5.80 -25.10 -9.75
CA MET A 505 -5.64 -25.78 -11.02
C MET A 505 -5.33 -27.26 -10.83
N LYS A 506 -5.98 -28.09 -11.63
CA LYS A 506 -5.65 -29.51 -11.80
C LYS A 506 -4.69 -29.69 -12.96
N PRO A 507 -3.78 -30.67 -12.93
CA PRO A 507 -3.01 -31.07 -14.11
C PRO A 507 -3.92 -31.25 -15.34
N GLY A 508 -3.61 -30.56 -16.44
CA GLY A 508 -4.44 -30.50 -17.65
C GLY A 508 -5.29 -29.24 -17.77
N ASP A 509 -5.48 -28.49 -16.68
CA ASP A 509 -6.14 -27.19 -16.71
C ASP A 509 -5.27 -26.19 -17.50
N ARG A 510 -5.95 -25.30 -18.23
CA ARG A 510 -5.28 -24.36 -19.12
C ARG A 510 -5.33 -22.96 -18.54
N PHE A 511 -4.42 -22.10 -18.95
CA PHE A 511 -4.42 -20.69 -18.59
C PHE A 511 -3.67 -19.83 -19.61
N PHE A 512 -3.98 -18.54 -19.66
CA PHE A 512 -3.27 -17.59 -20.52
C PHE A 512 -2.21 -16.83 -19.72
N PHE A 513 -0.96 -16.88 -20.17
CA PHE A 513 0.16 -16.23 -19.49
C PHE A 513 1.33 -15.98 -20.46
N SER A 514 2.00 -14.84 -20.34
CA SER A 514 3.14 -14.44 -21.20
C SER A 514 2.78 -14.48 -22.70
N GLY A 515 1.58 -14.00 -23.04
CA GLY A 515 1.07 -13.95 -24.42
C GLY A 515 0.67 -15.31 -25.02
N ARG A 516 0.60 -16.38 -24.22
CA ARG A 516 0.42 -17.76 -24.71
C ARG A 516 -0.64 -18.51 -23.92
N ASN A 517 -1.35 -19.43 -24.57
CA ASN A 517 -2.16 -20.44 -23.89
C ASN A 517 -1.26 -21.58 -23.42
N LEU A 518 -1.25 -21.79 -22.10
CA LEU A 518 -0.43 -22.78 -21.41
C LEU A 518 -1.33 -23.83 -20.78
N GLU A 519 -0.93 -25.09 -20.84
CA GLU A 519 -1.53 -26.17 -20.06
C GLU A 519 -0.65 -26.44 -18.84
N PHE A 520 -1.25 -26.39 -17.65
CA PHE A 520 -0.59 -26.70 -16.40
C PHE A 520 -0.34 -28.21 -16.33
N VAL A 521 0.92 -28.61 -16.20
CA VAL A 521 1.30 -30.02 -16.15
C VAL A 521 1.45 -30.48 -14.70
N ARG A 522 2.26 -29.75 -13.92
CA ARG A 522 2.50 -30.06 -12.49
C ARG A 522 3.30 -28.93 -11.84
N ILE A 523 3.28 -28.89 -10.51
CA ILE A 523 4.29 -28.17 -9.74
C ILE A 523 5.48 -29.10 -9.48
N LYS A 524 6.69 -28.63 -9.74
CA LYS A 524 7.94 -29.27 -9.34
C LYS A 524 8.83 -28.23 -8.69
N GLU A 525 9.23 -28.47 -7.43
CA GLU A 525 9.98 -27.52 -6.59
C GLU A 525 9.23 -26.19 -6.42
N LEU A 526 9.79 -25.08 -6.91
CA LEU A 526 9.18 -23.74 -6.93
C LEU A 526 8.81 -23.31 -8.36
N SER A 527 8.55 -24.27 -9.25
CA SER A 527 8.17 -24.02 -10.62
C SER A 527 6.87 -24.72 -11.01
N ALA A 528 5.96 -23.96 -11.63
CA ALA A 528 4.83 -24.51 -12.36
C ALA A 528 5.32 -24.93 -13.75
N ILE A 529 5.34 -26.24 -14.00
CA ILE A 529 5.73 -26.81 -15.28
C ILE A 529 4.53 -26.76 -16.22
N VAL A 530 4.73 -26.19 -17.40
CA VAL A 530 3.70 -25.97 -18.41
C VAL A 530 4.12 -26.51 -19.78
N LYS A 531 3.15 -26.66 -20.67
CA LYS A 531 3.35 -26.86 -22.11
C LYS A 531 2.44 -25.93 -22.90
N LEU A 532 2.79 -25.69 -24.17
CA LEU A 532 1.93 -24.95 -25.08
C LEU A 532 0.61 -25.71 -25.28
N SER A 533 -0.49 -24.98 -25.26
CA SER A 533 -1.81 -25.51 -25.61
C SER A 533 -2.38 -24.75 -26.79
N THR A 534 -2.91 -25.48 -27.77
CA THR A 534 -3.67 -24.92 -28.89
C THR A 534 -5.11 -24.60 -28.50
N LYS A 535 -5.58 -25.10 -27.35
CA LYS A 535 -6.93 -24.87 -26.83
C LYS A 535 -6.93 -23.65 -25.88
N LYS A 536 -7.85 -22.71 -26.12
CA LYS A 536 -7.98 -21.46 -25.34
C LYS A 536 -8.43 -21.73 -23.89
N SER A 537 -8.07 -20.83 -22.96
CA SER A 537 -8.49 -20.89 -21.54
C SER A 537 -9.14 -19.59 -21.05
N LYS A 538 -10.04 -19.70 -20.05
CA LYS A 538 -10.61 -18.58 -19.26
C LYS A 538 -9.70 -18.14 -18.12
N ASN A 539 -8.79 -19.01 -17.68
CA ASN A 539 -7.99 -18.76 -16.49
C ASN A 539 -6.82 -17.87 -16.87
N THR A 540 -6.74 -16.68 -16.31
CA THR A 540 -5.55 -15.82 -16.35
C THR A 540 -5.02 -15.63 -14.94
N PRO A 541 -3.70 -15.66 -14.73
CA PRO A 541 -3.11 -15.26 -13.46
C PRO A 541 -3.58 -13.86 -13.10
N SER A 542 -4.48 -13.74 -12.13
CA SER A 542 -4.85 -12.45 -11.59
C SER A 542 -3.81 -12.09 -10.53
N TYR A 543 -3.04 -11.03 -10.77
CA TYR A 543 -2.13 -10.46 -9.77
C TYR A 543 -2.95 -9.53 -8.88
N MET A 544 -2.95 -9.77 -7.56
CA MET A 544 -3.71 -8.90 -6.64
C MET A 544 -3.21 -7.45 -6.67
N GLY A 545 -1.91 -7.25 -6.98
CA GLY A 545 -1.31 -5.92 -7.15
C GLY A 545 -1.88 -5.07 -8.30
N GLY A 546 -2.69 -5.65 -9.19
CA GLY A 546 -3.42 -4.91 -10.24
C GLY A 546 -4.82 -4.44 -9.84
N ARG A 547 -5.29 -4.74 -8.63
CA ARG A 547 -6.64 -4.39 -8.14
C ARG A 547 -6.62 -3.14 -7.23
N ILE A 548 -5.85 -2.13 -7.60
CA ILE A 548 -5.88 -0.85 -6.88
C ILE A 548 -7.24 -0.20 -7.15
N SER A 549 -8.01 0.05 -6.11
CA SER A 549 -9.31 0.74 -6.16
C SER A 549 -9.13 2.25 -5.98
N LEU A 550 -10.08 3.04 -6.48
CA LEU A 550 -10.21 4.45 -6.12
C LEU A 550 -10.23 4.65 -4.60
N THR A 551 -9.54 5.69 -4.13
CA THR A 551 -9.70 6.18 -2.77
C THR A 551 -11.01 6.92 -2.61
N SER A 552 -11.60 6.91 -1.41
CA SER A 552 -12.86 7.63 -1.13
C SER A 552 -12.76 9.13 -1.45
N LYS A 553 -11.58 9.72 -1.26
CA LYS A 553 -11.31 11.12 -1.60
C LYS A 553 -11.45 11.36 -3.11
N LEU A 554 -10.81 10.53 -3.93
CA LEU A 554 -10.87 10.65 -5.38
C LEU A 554 -12.28 10.35 -5.91
N SER A 555 -12.94 9.31 -5.37
CA SER A 555 -14.35 8.99 -5.62
C SER A 555 -15.28 10.17 -5.33
N GLY A 556 -15.10 10.84 -4.19
CA GLY A 556 -15.86 12.05 -3.83
C GLY A 556 -15.70 13.17 -4.86
N LYS A 557 -14.47 13.48 -5.26
CA LYS A 557 -14.16 14.50 -6.28
C LYS A 557 -14.74 14.18 -7.64
N ILE A 558 -14.72 12.91 -8.06
CA ILE A 558 -15.37 12.49 -9.31
C ILE A 558 -16.87 12.80 -9.25
N ARG A 559 -17.54 12.53 -8.12
CA ARG A 559 -18.97 12.82 -7.97
C ARG A 559 -19.28 14.33 -7.96
N GLU A 560 -18.45 15.14 -7.31
CA GLU A 560 -18.55 16.61 -7.38
C GLU A 560 -18.50 17.08 -8.84
N ILE A 561 -17.54 16.57 -9.62
CA ILE A 561 -17.42 16.87 -11.05
C ILE A 561 -18.63 16.40 -11.88
N LEU A 562 -19.17 15.21 -11.58
CA LEU A 562 -20.37 14.72 -12.25
C LEU A 562 -21.59 15.59 -11.94
N GLU A 563 -21.73 16.05 -10.69
CA GLU A 563 -22.76 17.00 -10.29
C GLU A 563 -22.63 18.34 -11.02
N GLU A 564 -21.43 18.92 -11.10
CA GLU A 564 -21.16 20.12 -11.90
C GLU A 564 -21.53 19.93 -13.38
N SER A 565 -21.21 18.75 -13.92
CA SER A 565 -21.51 18.37 -15.31
C SER A 565 -23.01 18.27 -15.59
N THR A 566 -23.86 17.99 -14.59
CA THR A 566 -25.32 18.00 -14.78
C THR A 566 -25.84 19.38 -15.19
N ASN A 567 -25.17 20.43 -14.69
CA ASN A 567 -25.46 21.84 -14.92
C ASN A 567 -24.62 22.44 -16.08
N SER A 568 -23.98 21.59 -16.89
CA SER A 568 -23.10 22.01 -17.99
C SER A 568 -21.95 22.93 -17.56
N GLN A 569 -21.48 22.78 -16.32
CA GLN A 569 -20.29 23.47 -15.82
C GLN A 569 -19.06 22.60 -16.09
N TYR A 570 -18.24 23.02 -17.05
CA TYR A 570 -17.03 22.29 -17.47
C TYR A 570 -15.78 23.06 -17.03
N ASN A 571 -15.41 22.88 -15.74
CA ASN A 571 -14.41 23.69 -15.06
C ASN A 571 -12.95 23.31 -15.39
N SER A 572 -12.70 22.18 -16.06
CA SER A 572 -11.36 21.75 -16.48
C SER A 572 -11.31 21.38 -17.98
N GLU A 573 -10.11 21.40 -18.57
CA GLU A 573 -9.91 20.99 -19.96
C GLU A 573 -10.29 19.52 -20.18
N GLU A 574 -10.04 18.66 -19.19
CA GLU A 574 -10.40 17.24 -19.25
C GLU A 574 -11.90 17.02 -19.33
N ILE A 575 -12.68 17.79 -18.56
CA ILE A 575 -14.14 17.68 -18.57
C ILE A 575 -14.73 18.29 -19.84
N LYS A 576 -14.17 19.39 -20.35
CA LYS A 576 -14.54 19.93 -21.67
C LYS A 576 -14.30 18.90 -22.78
N TYR A 577 -13.17 18.20 -22.74
CA TYR A 577 -12.89 17.12 -23.69
C TYR A 577 -13.90 15.96 -23.56
N LEU A 578 -14.36 15.66 -22.34
CA LEU A 578 -15.36 14.62 -22.07
C LEU A 578 -16.82 15.02 -22.35
N GLU A 579 -17.10 16.29 -22.62
CA GLU A 579 -18.45 16.81 -22.83
C GLU A 579 -19.29 15.95 -23.81
N PRO A 580 -18.80 15.53 -24.99
CA PRO A 580 -19.60 14.72 -25.91
C PRO A 580 -20.01 13.37 -25.34
N LEU A 581 -19.16 12.76 -24.51
CA LEU A 581 -19.45 11.48 -23.84
C LEU A 581 -20.45 11.67 -22.71
N LEU A 582 -20.30 12.73 -21.91
CA LEU A 582 -21.24 13.06 -20.83
C LEU A 582 -22.63 13.41 -21.40
N ASN A 583 -22.69 14.15 -22.51
CA ASN A 583 -23.94 14.43 -23.21
C ASN A 583 -24.60 13.16 -23.75
N LEU A 584 -23.82 12.20 -24.27
CA LEU A 584 -24.35 10.90 -24.67
C LEU A 584 -24.93 10.12 -23.47
N GLN A 585 -24.24 10.11 -22.33
CA GLN A 585 -24.75 9.50 -21.09
C GLN A 585 -26.07 10.15 -20.64
N LYS A 586 -26.14 11.49 -20.67
CA LYS A 586 -27.34 12.25 -20.32
C LYS A 586 -28.52 11.98 -21.26
N ASN A 587 -28.26 11.77 -22.56
CA ASN A 587 -29.28 11.49 -23.55
C ASN A 587 -29.84 10.06 -23.45
N LEU A 588 -28.98 9.07 -23.17
CA LEU A 588 -29.41 7.67 -23.06
C LEU A 588 -30.03 7.34 -21.70
N SER A 589 -29.59 8.02 -20.64
CA SER A 589 -29.96 7.70 -19.26
C SER A 589 -29.94 8.94 -18.36
N LEU A 590 -28.89 9.12 -17.56
CA LEU A 590 -28.71 10.20 -16.60
C LEU A 590 -27.22 10.26 -16.17
N ILE A 591 -26.76 11.46 -15.80
CA ILE A 591 -25.51 11.64 -15.04
C ILE A 591 -25.92 11.79 -13.55
N PRO A 592 -25.48 10.91 -12.64
CA PRO A 592 -25.87 10.99 -11.23
C PRO A 592 -25.17 12.15 -10.53
N ASP A 593 -25.92 12.90 -9.72
CA ASP A 593 -25.44 13.96 -8.84
C ASP A 593 -25.27 13.46 -7.39
N SER A 594 -24.98 14.37 -6.46
CA SER A 594 -24.87 14.02 -5.04
C SER A 594 -26.13 13.40 -4.44
N LYS A 595 -27.32 13.70 -5.00
CA LYS A 595 -28.64 13.33 -4.48
C LYS A 595 -29.28 12.15 -5.22
N THR A 596 -28.66 11.66 -6.28
CA THR A 596 -29.25 10.62 -7.15
C THR A 596 -28.39 9.37 -7.15
N PHE A 597 -29.01 8.22 -6.91
CA PHE A 597 -28.41 6.91 -7.13
C PHE A 597 -28.96 6.31 -8.43
N LEU A 598 -28.09 6.15 -9.43
CA LEU A 598 -28.47 5.67 -10.76
C LEU A 598 -28.40 4.15 -10.84
N ILE A 599 -29.50 3.55 -11.30
CA ILE A 599 -29.57 2.14 -11.70
C ILE A 599 -30.00 2.10 -13.18
N GLU A 600 -29.30 1.33 -14.00
CA GLU A 600 -29.65 1.11 -15.41
C GLU A 600 -30.01 -0.35 -15.65
N LYS A 601 -31.14 -0.59 -16.32
CA LYS A 601 -31.60 -1.92 -16.71
C LYS A 601 -31.60 -2.03 -18.23
N HIS A 602 -30.98 -3.09 -18.74
CA HIS A 602 -30.88 -3.34 -20.18
C HIS A 602 -31.03 -4.83 -20.48
N ILE A 603 -31.61 -5.15 -21.64
CA ILE A 603 -31.78 -6.53 -22.12
C ILE A 603 -30.99 -6.64 -23.42
N SER A 604 -30.06 -7.58 -23.46
CA SER A 604 -29.23 -7.84 -24.65
C SER A 604 -29.38 -9.30 -25.09
N LYS A 605 -28.71 -9.67 -26.19
CA LYS A 605 -28.60 -11.07 -26.63
C LYS A 605 -27.94 -11.98 -25.58
N GLU A 606 -27.15 -11.40 -24.66
CA GLU A 606 -26.47 -12.15 -23.61
C GLU A 606 -27.32 -12.34 -22.34
N GLY A 607 -28.49 -11.70 -22.24
CA GLY A 607 -29.42 -11.84 -21.11
C GLY A 607 -29.89 -10.51 -20.53
N TYR A 608 -30.15 -10.51 -19.23
CA TYR A 608 -30.68 -9.37 -18.47
C TYR A 608 -29.56 -8.74 -17.64
N HIS A 609 -29.47 -7.42 -17.73
CA HIS A 609 -28.41 -6.64 -17.11
C HIS A 609 -29.01 -5.58 -16.20
N VAL A 610 -28.49 -5.47 -14.97
CA VAL A 610 -28.77 -4.36 -14.06
C VAL A 610 -27.44 -3.77 -13.59
N PHE A 611 -27.20 -2.52 -13.93
CA PHE A 611 -26.01 -1.77 -13.57
C PHE A 611 -26.31 -0.79 -12.44
N PHE A 612 -25.38 -0.68 -11.50
CA PHE A 612 -25.46 0.19 -10.32
C PHE A 612 -24.25 1.11 -10.30
N PHE A 613 -24.47 2.43 -10.12
CA PHE A 613 -23.40 3.43 -10.20
C PHE A 613 -23.21 4.24 -8.91
N PRO A 614 -22.67 3.64 -7.83
CA PRO A 614 -22.42 4.37 -6.58
C PRO A 614 -21.12 5.21 -6.59
N PHE A 615 -20.17 4.90 -7.49
CA PHE A 615 -18.84 5.56 -7.59
C PHE A 615 -18.03 5.47 -6.28
N GLU A 616 -17.94 4.30 -5.67
CA GLU A 616 -17.22 4.05 -4.41
C GLU A 616 -15.90 3.31 -4.59
N GLY A 617 -15.55 2.96 -5.83
CA GLY A 617 -14.36 2.19 -6.14
C GLY A 617 -14.61 0.68 -6.17
N ARG A 618 -13.73 -0.03 -6.88
CA ARG A 618 -13.88 -1.45 -7.22
C ARG A 618 -14.07 -2.38 -6.01
N MET A 619 -13.36 -2.13 -4.90
CA MET A 619 -13.44 -3.02 -3.72
C MET A 619 -14.82 -2.94 -3.05
N VAL A 620 -15.34 -1.73 -2.86
CA VAL A 620 -16.70 -1.51 -2.35
C VAL A 620 -17.73 -2.14 -3.29
N HIS A 621 -17.54 -1.99 -4.60
CA HIS A 621 -18.45 -2.55 -5.60
C HIS A 621 -18.46 -4.09 -5.65
N GLU A 622 -17.34 -4.74 -5.40
CA GLU A 622 -17.26 -6.21 -5.30
C GLU A 622 -18.17 -6.72 -4.17
N VAL A 623 -18.13 -6.03 -3.02
CA VAL A 623 -18.96 -6.38 -1.85
C VAL A 623 -20.42 -6.01 -2.08
N LEU A 624 -20.71 -4.80 -2.58
CA LEU A 624 -22.08 -4.38 -2.90
C LEU A 624 -22.72 -5.31 -3.94
N GLY A 625 -21.99 -5.67 -5.01
CA GLY A 625 -22.49 -6.59 -6.01
C GLY A 625 -22.86 -7.95 -5.42
N ALA A 626 -22.00 -8.51 -4.56
CA ALA A 626 -22.27 -9.79 -3.91
C ALA A 626 -23.45 -9.70 -2.93
N LEU A 627 -23.51 -8.64 -2.12
CA LEU A 627 -24.60 -8.37 -1.17
C LEU A 627 -25.96 -8.29 -1.88
N ILE A 628 -26.03 -7.49 -2.95
CA ILE A 628 -27.29 -7.28 -3.68
C ILE A 628 -27.71 -8.54 -4.42
N ALA A 629 -26.76 -9.28 -5.00
CA ALA A 629 -27.03 -10.58 -5.61
C ALA A 629 -27.57 -11.60 -4.58
N TYR A 630 -26.99 -11.64 -3.37
CA TYR A 630 -27.45 -12.49 -2.29
C TYR A 630 -28.88 -12.14 -1.86
N ARG A 631 -29.14 -10.86 -1.55
CA ARG A 631 -30.48 -10.40 -1.15
C ARG A 631 -31.54 -10.71 -2.21
N LEU A 632 -31.22 -10.50 -3.48
CA LEU A 632 -32.09 -10.90 -4.59
C LEU A 632 -32.29 -12.41 -4.64
N SER A 633 -31.24 -13.20 -4.43
CA SER A 633 -31.29 -14.67 -4.49
C SER A 633 -32.16 -15.30 -3.39
N VAL A 634 -32.31 -14.62 -2.24
CA VAL A 634 -33.17 -15.05 -1.14
C VAL A 634 -34.66 -14.95 -1.52
N SER A 635 -35.03 -13.87 -2.21
CA SER A 635 -36.41 -13.65 -2.65
C SER A 635 -36.73 -14.30 -4.00
N TYR A 636 -35.73 -14.49 -4.85
CA TYR A 636 -35.88 -15.00 -6.21
C TYR A 636 -34.78 -16.03 -6.52
N PRO A 637 -35.09 -17.27 -6.95
CA PRO A 637 -34.09 -18.31 -7.21
C PRO A 637 -33.33 -18.06 -8.52
N LEU A 638 -32.49 -17.01 -8.54
CA LEU A 638 -31.73 -16.53 -9.69
C LEU A 638 -30.23 -16.79 -9.50
N SER A 639 -29.55 -17.04 -10.61
CA SER A 639 -28.08 -17.08 -10.67
C SER A 639 -27.55 -15.79 -11.28
N PHE A 640 -26.54 -15.21 -10.65
CA PHE A 640 -25.94 -13.93 -11.06
C PHE A 640 -24.48 -14.10 -11.46
N SER A 641 -24.09 -13.43 -12.55
CA SER A 641 -22.71 -13.08 -12.85
C SER A 641 -22.47 -11.63 -12.47
N ILE A 642 -21.39 -11.35 -11.75
CA ILE A 642 -21.07 -10.01 -11.27
C ILE A 642 -19.84 -9.49 -12.01
N ALA A 643 -19.94 -8.28 -12.55
CA ALA A 643 -18.80 -7.53 -13.08
C ALA A 643 -18.73 -6.16 -12.42
N MET A 644 -17.53 -5.60 -12.28
CA MET A 644 -17.34 -4.32 -11.60
C MET A 644 -16.08 -3.60 -12.05
N ASN A 645 -16.16 -2.27 -12.01
CA ASN A 645 -15.02 -1.37 -12.14
C ASN A 645 -15.05 -0.33 -11.01
N ASP A 646 -14.29 0.75 -11.14
CA ASP A 646 -14.20 1.81 -10.14
C ASP A 646 -15.44 2.70 -10.03
N TYR A 647 -16.34 2.68 -11.01
CA TYR A 647 -17.51 3.57 -11.10
C TYR A 647 -18.82 2.86 -10.75
N GLY A 648 -18.91 1.55 -11.04
CA GLY A 648 -20.09 0.76 -10.73
C GLY A 648 -19.91 -0.75 -10.87
N PHE A 649 -21.02 -1.47 -10.73
CA PHE A 649 -21.11 -2.92 -10.91
C PHE A 649 -22.35 -3.35 -11.69
N GLU A 650 -22.29 -4.55 -12.25
CA GLU A 650 -23.33 -5.22 -13.04
C GLU A 650 -23.77 -6.49 -12.33
N LEU A 651 -25.09 -6.69 -12.23
CA LEU A 651 -25.70 -7.99 -12.03
C LEU A 651 -26.25 -8.47 -13.37
N HIS A 652 -25.72 -9.59 -13.85
CA HIS A 652 -26.12 -10.23 -15.10
C HIS A 652 -26.77 -11.59 -14.82
N SER A 653 -27.88 -11.88 -15.48
CA SER A 653 -28.55 -13.17 -15.41
C SER A 653 -29.09 -13.58 -16.79
N ASP A 654 -29.23 -14.88 -17.01
CA ASP A 654 -29.94 -15.43 -18.17
C ASP A 654 -31.46 -15.30 -18.04
N GLN A 655 -31.94 -15.04 -16.82
CA GLN A 655 -33.34 -14.84 -16.47
C GLN A 655 -33.63 -13.38 -16.11
N HIS A 656 -34.92 -13.00 -16.16
CA HIS A 656 -35.35 -11.65 -15.81
C HIS A 656 -35.00 -11.33 -14.35
N ILE A 657 -34.40 -10.15 -14.14
CA ILE A 657 -34.06 -9.64 -12.81
C ILE A 657 -35.18 -8.66 -12.39
N PRO A 658 -35.99 -9.01 -11.36
CA PRO A 658 -37.11 -8.18 -10.90
C PRO A 658 -36.60 -7.05 -9.99
N ILE A 659 -35.79 -6.15 -10.56
CA ILE A 659 -35.16 -5.06 -9.79
C ILE A 659 -36.21 -4.05 -9.27
N GLU A 660 -37.28 -3.82 -10.02
CA GLU A 660 -38.38 -2.95 -9.62
C GLU A 660 -39.01 -3.43 -8.31
N ASP A 661 -39.42 -4.70 -8.26
CA ASP A 661 -39.99 -5.33 -7.06
C ASP A 661 -38.98 -5.32 -5.90
N ALA A 662 -37.71 -5.64 -6.18
CA ALA A 662 -36.67 -5.68 -5.16
C ALA A 662 -36.44 -4.31 -4.49
N LEU A 663 -36.55 -3.22 -5.25
CA LEU A 663 -36.43 -1.85 -4.73
C LEU A 663 -37.61 -1.48 -3.80
N GLU A 664 -38.78 -2.11 -3.94
CA GLU A 664 -39.92 -1.90 -3.04
C GLU A 664 -39.70 -2.57 -1.66
N VAL A 665 -38.87 -3.62 -1.59
CA VAL A 665 -38.59 -4.41 -0.37
C VAL A 665 -37.33 -3.93 0.37
N ASP A 666 -36.94 -2.66 0.19
CA ASP A 666 -35.77 -2.03 0.84
C ASP A 666 -34.44 -2.81 0.63
N LEU A 667 -34.09 -3.02 -0.65
CA LEU A 667 -32.87 -3.74 -1.07
C LEU A 667 -31.56 -3.23 -0.41
N PHE A 668 -31.53 -1.95 -0.03
CA PHE A 668 -30.38 -1.26 0.56
C PHE A 668 -30.51 -1.06 2.08
N THR A 669 -31.34 -1.87 2.75
CA THR A 669 -31.51 -1.79 4.20
C THR A 669 -30.21 -1.98 4.99
N GLU A 670 -30.03 -1.21 6.06
CA GLU A 670 -28.95 -1.40 7.04
C GLU A 670 -29.22 -2.58 8.00
N ASN A 671 -30.47 -3.09 8.02
CA ASN A 671 -30.85 -4.23 8.85
C ASN A 671 -30.09 -5.49 8.42
N ASN A 672 -29.54 -6.23 9.39
CA ASN A 672 -28.75 -7.46 9.20
C ASN A 672 -27.57 -7.33 8.22
N LEU A 673 -27.12 -6.11 7.90
CA LEU A 673 -26.08 -5.87 6.91
C LEU A 673 -24.77 -6.63 7.20
N GLY A 674 -24.39 -6.73 8.48
CA GLY A 674 -23.20 -7.48 8.88
C GLY A 674 -23.29 -8.95 8.50
N ASP A 675 -24.41 -9.59 8.84
CA ASP A 675 -24.65 -11.02 8.61
C ASP A 675 -24.80 -11.32 7.11
N ASP A 676 -25.52 -10.47 6.38
CA ASP A 676 -25.68 -10.61 4.93
C ASP A 676 -24.32 -10.56 4.21
N ILE A 677 -23.44 -9.62 4.57
CA ILE A 677 -22.13 -9.54 3.92
C ILE A 677 -21.27 -10.76 4.25
N LEU A 678 -21.32 -11.25 5.50
CA LEU A 678 -20.62 -12.48 5.89
C LEU A 678 -21.10 -13.69 5.06
N ALA A 679 -22.41 -13.79 4.80
CA ALA A 679 -22.99 -14.86 3.98
C ALA A 679 -22.56 -14.80 2.49
N CYS A 680 -22.17 -13.63 1.99
CA CYS A 680 -21.77 -13.42 0.60
C CYS A 680 -20.30 -13.77 0.31
N ILE A 681 -19.44 -13.71 1.32
CA ILE A 681 -18.00 -13.87 1.17
C ILE A 681 -17.62 -15.33 1.48
N ASN A 682 -16.67 -15.90 0.74
CA ASN A 682 -16.04 -17.16 1.15
C ASN A 682 -15.06 -16.88 2.31
N GLU A 683 -15.63 -16.47 3.45
CA GLU A 683 -14.92 -15.96 4.61
C GLU A 683 -13.92 -16.98 5.11
N SER A 684 -14.31 -18.26 5.22
CA SER A 684 -13.44 -19.33 5.74
C SER A 684 -12.15 -19.47 4.94
N GLU A 685 -12.20 -19.51 3.60
CA GLU A 685 -10.98 -19.63 2.77
C GLU A 685 -10.10 -18.37 2.84
N MET A 686 -10.72 -17.19 2.96
CA MET A 686 -10.00 -15.92 3.05
C MET A 686 -9.39 -15.68 4.41
N ALA A 687 -10.13 -15.97 5.48
CA ALA A 687 -9.67 -15.95 6.85
C ALA A 687 -8.54 -16.94 7.04
N LYS A 688 -8.64 -18.15 6.48
CA LYS A 688 -7.55 -19.13 6.45
C LYS A 688 -6.30 -18.62 5.73
N ARG A 689 -6.46 -17.92 4.60
CA ARG A 689 -5.32 -17.25 3.92
C ARG A 689 -4.73 -16.16 4.80
N LYS A 690 -5.56 -15.32 5.41
CA LYS A 690 -5.08 -14.21 6.23
C LYS A 690 -4.43 -14.70 7.53
N PHE A 691 -4.95 -15.78 8.07
CA PHE A 691 -4.42 -16.45 9.24
C PHE A 691 -2.98 -16.92 9.01
N ARG A 692 -2.57 -17.27 7.78
CA ARG A 692 -1.16 -17.52 7.47
C ARG A 692 -0.26 -16.35 7.80
N ASP A 693 -0.69 -15.13 7.43
CA ASP A 693 0.08 -13.93 7.72
C ASP A 693 0.15 -13.69 9.23
N VAL A 694 -1.00 -13.78 9.91
CA VAL A 694 -1.14 -13.65 11.37
C VAL A 694 -0.27 -14.67 12.11
N ALA A 695 -0.30 -15.95 11.70
CA ALA A 695 0.48 -17.04 12.27
C ALA A 695 1.98 -16.90 12.00
N THR A 696 2.36 -16.33 10.85
CA THR A 696 3.76 -16.03 10.56
C THR A 696 4.26 -14.90 11.46
N ILE A 697 3.49 -13.82 11.59
CA ILE A 697 3.86 -12.64 12.39
C ILE A 697 3.90 -12.99 13.88
N SER A 698 2.91 -13.70 14.42
CA SER A 698 2.91 -14.17 15.81
C SER A 698 3.99 -15.22 16.10
N GLY A 699 4.68 -15.70 15.07
CA GLY A 699 5.74 -16.70 15.13
C GLY A 699 5.24 -18.10 15.43
N LEU A 700 3.95 -18.41 15.22
CA LEU A 700 3.44 -19.78 15.17
C LEU A 700 4.12 -20.59 14.08
N ILE A 701 4.46 -19.94 12.96
CA ILE A 701 5.06 -20.58 11.79
C ILE A 701 6.46 -20.03 11.56
N PHE A 702 7.46 -20.90 11.59
CA PHE A 702 8.85 -20.56 11.28
C PHE A 702 9.17 -20.73 9.79
N GLN A 703 9.61 -19.67 9.12
CA GLN A 703 9.83 -19.65 7.67
C GLN A 703 11.12 -20.34 7.20
N GLY A 704 12.00 -20.72 8.13
CA GLY A 704 13.27 -21.41 7.83
C GLY A 704 14.52 -20.55 8.05
N TYR A 705 15.68 -21.11 7.75
CA TYR A 705 16.98 -20.47 7.97
C TYR A 705 17.50 -19.82 6.68
N PRO A 706 18.37 -18.79 6.76
CA PRO A 706 19.05 -18.24 5.59
C PRO A 706 19.74 -19.32 4.75
N GLY A 707 19.47 -19.35 3.45
CA GLY A 707 19.99 -20.38 2.52
C GLY A 707 19.30 -21.76 2.61
N LYS A 708 18.43 -21.98 3.60
CA LYS A 708 17.59 -23.18 3.75
C LYS A 708 16.16 -22.79 4.19
N PRO A 709 15.42 -22.04 3.35
CA PRO A 709 14.04 -21.69 3.66
C PRO A 709 13.18 -22.97 3.73
N MET A 710 12.15 -22.96 4.59
CA MET A 710 11.20 -24.06 4.64
C MET A 710 10.44 -24.14 3.31
N LYS A 711 10.19 -25.36 2.80
CA LYS A 711 9.37 -25.47 1.58
C LYS A 711 7.97 -24.97 1.88
N LEU A 712 7.52 -24.09 1.02
CA LEU A 712 6.29 -23.32 1.15
C LEU A 712 5.02 -24.17 1.30
N LYS A 713 4.94 -25.32 0.63
CA LYS A 713 3.86 -26.30 0.82
C LYS A 713 3.72 -26.76 2.28
N HIS A 714 4.84 -26.87 3.01
CA HIS A 714 4.80 -27.19 4.44
C HIS A 714 4.32 -25.99 5.27
N LEU A 715 4.68 -24.76 4.93
CA LEU A 715 4.17 -23.56 5.61
C LEU A 715 2.66 -23.42 5.46
N GLN A 716 2.12 -23.61 4.26
CA GLN A 716 0.68 -23.57 3.98
C GLN A 716 -0.08 -24.71 4.65
N SER A 717 0.45 -25.94 4.56
CA SER A 717 -0.14 -27.10 5.24
C SER A 717 -0.20 -26.87 6.74
N ASN A 718 0.87 -26.36 7.35
CA ASN A 718 0.92 -26.12 8.79
C ASN A 718 -0.04 -25.00 9.20
N SER A 719 -0.12 -23.90 8.42
CA SER A 719 -1.08 -22.82 8.68
C SER A 719 -2.54 -23.28 8.57
N GLY A 720 -2.86 -24.08 7.56
CA GLY A 720 -4.21 -24.58 7.36
C GLY A 720 -4.63 -25.57 8.43
N ILE A 721 -3.70 -26.40 8.92
CA ILE A 721 -3.94 -27.32 10.05
C ILE A 721 -4.19 -26.51 11.33
N LEU A 722 -3.32 -25.54 11.64
CA LEU A 722 -3.49 -24.69 12.84
C LEU A 722 -4.80 -23.90 12.80
N TYR A 723 -5.19 -23.38 11.63
CA TYR A 723 -6.47 -22.72 11.45
C TYR A 723 -7.64 -23.67 11.80
N GLY A 724 -7.66 -24.88 11.24
CA GLY A 724 -8.72 -25.86 11.52
C GLY A 724 -8.74 -26.30 12.98
N VAL A 725 -7.58 -26.49 13.62
CA VAL A 725 -7.51 -26.80 15.05
C VAL A 725 -8.13 -25.70 15.91
N PHE A 726 -7.86 -24.42 15.60
CA PHE A 726 -8.48 -23.33 16.34
C PHE A 726 -9.97 -23.20 16.03
N GLU A 727 -10.39 -23.36 14.77
CA GLU A 727 -11.81 -23.33 14.39
C GLU A 727 -12.62 -24.42 15.14
N ASP A 728 -12.08 -25.64 15.24
CA ASP A 728 -12.76 -26.78 15.86
C ASP A 728 -12.66 -26.79 17.40
N TYR A 729 -11.54 -26.35 17.98
CA TYR A 729 -11.22 -26.57 19.40
C TYR A 729 -10.91 -25.30 20.21
N ASP A 730 -10.70 -24.13 19.60
CA ASP A 730 -10.50 -22.83 20.26
C ASP A 730 -11.06 -21.68 19.42
N PRO A 731 -12.40 -21.61 19.24
CA PRO A 731 -13.04 -20.59 18.40
C PRO A 731 -12.89 -19.17 18.99
N HIS A 732 -12.45 -19.05 20.25
CA HIS A 732 -12.23 -17.78 20.91
C HIS A 732 -10.81 -17.23 20.75
N ASN A 733 -9.91 -17.99 20.12
CA ASN A 733 -8.52 -17.63 19.83
C ASN A 733 -8.41 -16.23 19.22
N LEU A 734 -7.59 -15.36 19.84
CA LEU A 734 -7.46 -13.96 19.39
C LEU A 734 -6.80 -13.84 18.00
N LEU A 735 -5.92 -14.78 17.63
CA LEU A 735 -5.30 -14.78 16.30
C LEU A 735 -6.28 -15.23 15.21
N LEU A 736 -7.18 -16.17 15.53
CA LEU A 736 -8.29 -16.53 14.64
C LEU A 736 -9.21 -15.32 14.45
N LYS A 737 -9.73 -14.74 15.54
CA LYS A 737 -10.57 -13.53 15.51
C LYS A 737 -9.92 -12.38 14.74
N GLN A 738 -8.62 -12.17 14.93
CA GLN A 738 -7.86 -11.17 14.18
C GLN A 738 -7.82 -11.46 12.68
N ALA A 739 -7.61 -12.72 12.27
CA ALA A 739 -7.60 -13.08 10.86
C ALA A 739 -8.95 -12.80 10.19
N HIS A 740 -10.06 -13.13 10.85
CA HIS A 740 -11.41 -12.76 10.41
C HIS A 740 -11.55 -11.24 10.32
N ARG A 741 -11.28 -10.51 11.40
CA ARG A 741 -11.37 -9.04 11.42
C ARG A 741 -10.55 -8.39 10.31
N GLU A 742 -9.32 -8.83 10.07
CA GLU A 742 -8.47 -8.27 9.01
C GLU A 742 -8.97 -8.59 7.60
N VAL A 743 -9.63 -9.73 7.39
CA VAL A 743 -10.32 -10.00 6.11
C VAL A 743 -11.48 -9.03 5.94
N LEU A 744 -12.28 -8.82 6.98
CA LEU A 744 -13.36 -7.83 6.96
C LEU A 744 -12.80 -6.42 6.71
N ASP A 745 -11.73 -6.02 7.38
CA ASP A 745 -11.11 -4.70 7.20
C ASP A 745 -10.51 -4.52 5.79
N MET A 746 -9.83 -5.54 5.25
CA MET A 746 -9.14 -5.46 3.95
C MET A 746 -10.06 -5.64 2.74
N GLN A 747 -11.06 -6.52 2.80
CA GLN A 747 -12.00 -6.71 1.70
C GLN A 747 -13.18 -5.79 1.79
N MET A 748 -13.73 -5.60 2.99
CA MET A 748 -15.03 -4.95 3.06
C MET A 748 -14.92 -3.45 2.99
N GLU A 749 -13.76 -2.86 3.32
CA GLU A 749 -13.74 -1.47 3.73
C GLU A 749 -15.01 -1.19 4.55
N LYS A 750 -15.34 -2.04 5.54
CA LYS A 750 -16.73 -2.24 6.00
C LYS A 750 -17.43 -0.92 6.31
N ASP A 751 -16.68 -0.01 6.91
CA ASP A 751 -17.13 1.35 7.19
C ASP A 751 -17.49 2.12 5.91
N LYS A 752 -16.74 1.97 4.83
CA LYS A 752 -17.05 2.52 3.50
C LYS A 752 -18.22 1.83 2.81
N VAL A 753 -18.39 0.50 2.90
CA VAL A 753 -19.62 -0.14 2.39
C VAL A 753 -20.84 0.34 3.18
N LEU A 754 -20.74 0.44 4.50
CA LEU A 754 -21.77 1.00 5.35
C LEU A 754 -22.04 2.48 5.02
N GLN A 755 -21.00 3.28 4.82
CA GLN A 755 -21.13 4.67 4.36
C GLN A 755 -21.78 4.75 2.98
N ALA A 756 -21.42 3.86 2.05
CA ALA A 756 -22.01 3.78 0.72
C ALA A 756 -23.50 3.45 0.80
N ILE A 757 -23.90 2.48 1.62
CA ILE A 757 -25.31 2.14 1.83
C ILE A 757 -26.08 3.29 2.50
N ARG A 758 -25.53 3.86 3.57
CA ARG A 758 -26.11 5.05 4.23
C ARG A 758 -26.32 6.20 3.27
N LYS A 759 -25.33 6.42 2.40
CA LYS A 759 -25.38 7.43 1.36
C LYS A 759 -26.46 7.09 0.33
N ILE A 760 -26.52 5.85 -0.18
CA ILE A 760 -27.58 5.41 -1.11
C ILE A 760 -28.96 5.65 -0.49
N ASN A 761 -29.14 5.34 0.79
CA ASN A 761 -30.40 5.55 1.52
C ASN A 761 -30.78 7.04 1.70
N GLN A 762 -29.82 7.96 1.55
CA GLN A 762 -30.07 9.41 1.54
C GLN A 762 -30.32 9.95 0.13
N GLN A 763 -30.16 9.13 -0.90
CA GLN A 763 -30.32 9.51 -2.30
C GLN A 763 -31.68 9.06 -2.84
N LYS A 764 -32.15 9.78 -3.87
CA LYS A 764 -33.25 9.32 -4.70
C LYS A 764 -32.73 8.24 -5.65
N ILE A 765 -33.25 7.02 -5.52
CA ILE A 765 -32.99 5.94 -6.46
C ILE A 765 -33.72 6.24 -7.77
N VAL A 766 -32.98 6.23 -8.89
CA VAL A 766 -33.52 6.45 -10.23
C VAL A 766 -33.16 5.26 -11.11
N LEU A 767 -34.19 4.49 -11.48
CA LEU A 767 -34.07 3.39 -12.44
C LEU A 767 -34.31 3.91 -13.86
N LYS A 768 -33.39 3.61 -14.77
CA LYS A 768 -33.47 3.92 -16.21
C LYS A 768 -33.41 2.65 -17.04
N ASN A 769 -34.10 2.64 -18.17
CA ASN A 769 -34.15 1.53 -19.11
C ASN A 769 -33.57 1.97 -20.48
N PRO A 770 -32.26 2.21 -20.59
CA PRO A 770 -31.67 2.65 -21.84
C PRO A 770 -31.83 1.58 -22.94
N GLY A 771 -32.13 2.02 -24.16
CA GLY A 771 -32.30 1.12 -25.32
C GLY A 771 -31.01 0.41 -25.77
N GLN A 772 -29.86 0.83 -25.24
CA GLN A 772 -28.54 0.27 -25.51
C GLN A 772 -27.63 0.48 -24.30
N PHE A 773 -26.44 -0.13 -24.29
CA PHE A 773 -25.44 0.16 -23.27
C PHE A 773 -25.02 1.64 -23.31
N THR A 774 -24.89 2.25 -22.13
CA THR A 774 -24.51 3.65 -21.96
C THR A 774 -22.98 3.79 -21.86
N PRO A 775 -22.41 5.00 -22.02
CA PRO A 775 -20.99 5.22 -21.75
C PRO A 775 -20.51 4.73 -20.38
N PHE A 776 -21.39 4.73 -19.36
CA PHE A 776 -21.08 4.22 -18.03
C PHE A 776 -21.24 2.70 -17.91
N SER A 777 -22.29 2.10 -18.49
CA SER A 777 -22.53 0.66 -18.38
C SER A 777 -21.61 -0.18 -19.28
N PHE A 778 -21.23 0.36 -20.44
CA PHE A 778 -20.39 -0.33 -21.43
C PHE A 778 -19.05 -0.85 -20.87
N PRO A 779 -18.20 -0.06 -20.16
CA PRO A 779 -16.95 -0.56 -19.62
C PRO A 779 -17.12 -1.70 -18.61
N ILE A 780 -18.21 -1.69 -17.82
CA ILE A 780 -18.49 -2.77 -16.84
C ILE A 780 -18.83 -4.05 -17.60
N MET A 781 -19.68 -3.95 -18.62
CA MET A 781 -20.05 -5.07 -19.49
C MET A 781 -18.83 -5.69 -20.20
N VAL A 782 -17.91 -4.86 -20.71
CA VAL A 782 -16.68 -5.35 -21.34
C VAL A 782 -15.79 -6.13 -20.36
N ASP A 783 -15.71 -5.69 -19.10
CA ASP A 783 -14.99 -6.44 -18.07
C ASP A 783 -15.64 -7.81 -17.78
N ARG A 784 -16.98 -7.94 -17.89
CA ARG A 784 -17.65 -9.25 -17.88
C ARG A 784 -17.22 -10.11 -19.07
N LEU A 785 -17.15 -9.54 -20.28
CA LEU A 785 -16.74 -10.28 -21.48
C LEU A 785 -15.32 -10.82 -21.38
N ARG A 786 -14.41 -10.12 -20.71
CA ARG A 786 -13.06 -10.60 -20.44
C ARG A 786 -13.00 -11.82 -19.55
N ALA A 787 -13.94 -11.95 -18.62
CA ALA A 787 -14.07 -13.13 -17.78
C ALA A 787 -14.68 -14.34 -18.54
N SER A 788 -15.24 -14.12 -19.74
CA SER A 788 -15.86 -15.14 -20.58
C SER A 788 -14.89 -15.77 -21.60
N LEU A 789 -15.07 -17.05 -21.94
CA LEU A 789 -14.26 -17.71 -22.98
C LEU A 789 -14.86 -17.38 -24.35
N SER A 790 -14.06 -16.90 -25.29
CA SER A 790 -14.47 -16.82 -26.70
C SER A 790 -13.33 -17.18 -27.65
N SER A 791 -13.69 -17.69 -28.83
CA SER A 791 -12.78 -17.88 -29.96
C SER A 791 -12.46 -16.57 -30.69
N GLU A 792 -13.29 -15.55 -30.53
CA GLU A 792 -13.07 -14.20 -31.07
C GLU A 792 -12.17 -13.38 -30.14
N THR A 793 -11.42 -12.42 -30.69
CA THR A 793 -10.68 -11.45 -29.85
C THR A 793 -11.69 -10.54 -29.14
N ILE A 794 -11.29 -9.94 -28.01
CA ILE A 794 -12.18 -9.01 -27.29
C ILE A 794 -12.44 -7.78 -28.17
N GLU A 795 -11.42 -7.34 -28.90
CA GLU A 795 -11.48 -6.25 -29.85
C GLU A 795 -12.52 -6.51 -30.96
N ASP A 796 -12.54 -7.70 -31.56
CA ASP A 796 -13.52 -8.07 -32.59
C ASP A 796 -14.95 -8.08 -32.04
N ARG A 797 -15.14 -8.61 -30.82
CA ARG A 797 -16.45 -8.64 -30.15
C ARG A 797 -16.96 -7.24 -29.85
N ILE A 798 -16.08 -6.37 -29.35
CA ILE A 798 -16.38 -4.96 -29.08
C ILE A 798 -16.73 -4.22 -30.37
N ALA A 799 -15.99 -4.48 -31.46
CA ALA A 799 -16.25 -3.86 -32.76
C ALA A 799 -17.64 -4.24 -33.30
N LYS A 800 -18.03 -5.51 -33.19
CA LYS A 800 -19.38 -5.98 -33.56
C LYS A 800 -20.47 -5.32 -32.71
N MET A 801 -20.30 -5.30 -31.39
CA MET A 801 -21.26 -4.65 -30.49
C MET A 801 -21.42 -3.15 -30.78
N ARG A 802 -20.30 -2.45 -31.02
CA ARG A 802 -20.33 -1.02 -31.40
C ARG A 802 -21.07 -0.81 -32.72
N ALA A 803 -20.92 -1.71 -33.70
CA ALA A 803 -21.66 -1.65 -34.95
C ALA A 803 -23.18 -1.85 -34.73
N GLU A 804 -23.57 -2.79 -33.87
CA GLU A 804 -24.99 -3.04 -33.50
C GLU A 804 -25.63 -1.89 -32.71
N MET A 805 -24.84 -1.06 -32.03
CA MET A 805 -25.30 0.12 -31.27
C MET A 805 -25.44 1.39 -32.11
N ILE A 806 -24.81 1.42 -33.31
CA ILE A 806 -24.85 2.56 -34.23
C ILE A 806 -25.93 2.36 -35.31
N SER A 807 -26.35 1.12 -35.55
CA SER A 807 -27.50 0.74 -36.40
C SER A 807 -28.82 0.93 -35.67
#